data_AF-A0A0A5IDK6-F1
#
_entry.id   AF-A0A0A5IDK6-F1
#
_cell.length_a   1.000
_cell.length_b   1.000
_cell.length_c   1.000
_cell.angle_alpha   90.00
_cell.angle_beta   90.00
_cell.angle_gamma   90.00
#
_symmetry.space_group_name_H-M   'P 1'
#
loop_
_entity.id
_entity.type
_entity.pdbx_description
1 polymer ?
#
loop_
_entity_poly.entity_id
_entity_poly.type
_entity_poly.pdbx_seq_one_letter_code
_entity_poly.pdbx_strand_id
1 'polypeptide(L)'
;MYRKSKNMSRIIASMAVATTVATAAAPNVLAVTQPHPDEELNQENVKKQMSVQGFEKLEDGVKLQLSDNKTATIRLFAEDMAKVSILKDGEEEYYSSGIAKKEWDAPEFDIEEEDNVITMETEEITVKIKTEPFGIKFLDSDGNVINEDYMKNGSGYDEDRPYVYKKTNKDEAFYGFGEQAGLNLNQRGESLGMFNTDAYAYQTDTKYLYTSVPFFMGLKDEKAYGILFDNANRSYYEMASESDDYYYFYADGGQLTYYYMYGPEIQDVLDRYTELTGKMELPPKWSLGLHQSKWGYTADEIENVASTYREKNIPLDTMHFDIDYMVDYKVFTWADDYGSEDLHNKLDDMNFHKITINDPAIKKEEGYEFYEEGVENDYYAKNPDGSNFVGEVWPGDSVFPDFSREEVREWWANEHDVLFDKGIDGVWNDMNEPAVFDGPYHTMPLDVEFGEGEDTMSHEAYHNLYGHDEAEATYNAFKKYKPEERPFVLTRDAYAGTQRYAALWTGDNVSQWDHLQMSLPMNANVGLSGQPFVGNDIGGFADRPDKEMYARWIEVGAFLPFSRIHYDNDAKAEVKQGQEPWAFGQEVEEISKKYIEMRYKLMPYLYNTFKDASETGSPVQQPLVYQFQKDENTYDIADQFMFGESMMLAPVVKEGQTKRDVYLPEGENWVDYWTGKEYEGGQTIQVTAELDELPIFMKKDSMVPTREVQQYTDEKPLENLVLDTYLDEEATYSFYEDDGESYEYENGAFNITDFKVERKGKKITFQQEKVETGYNSDLESVTLKLNGEAAPKRIKVGYKKYKQVDSVEEVKANEGTYFYDEETNTIYVTIPADESGKVKIKTDKKSSGSDKKSDDDDRNEEREDEDKESDHENENEREDESDDERESDDDEREEDEDESDDEDNEREDDENESDDEEKDDDRESDEDHEDAGDDHSTTINEDNDTTVINEDNDTTVVNEDNDTTTINEDNDTTVVNEDNDTTNVVNTDNSQDNDRFTTNEKTVNNLFDSFSLFGNGGFGFFNNSFNQNIQGDDNVQNMNNKFIFGNTFIFDL
;
A
#
# COMPACT_ATOMS: atom_id res chain seq x y z
N MET A 1 -8.88 38.98 -87.50
CA MET A 1 -10.30 39.11 -87.90
C MET A 1 -11.09 38.02 -87.18
N TYR A 2 -12.38 38.13 -86.81
CA TYR A 2 -13.53 38.55 -87.64
C TYR A 2 -13.75 37.60 -88.86
N ARG A 3 -12.99 36.49 -88.93
CA ARG A 3 -12.98 35.53 -90.05
C ARG A 3 -12.35 34.20 -89.63
N LYS A 4 -12.93 33.10 -90.14
CA LYS A 4 -12.24 31.87 -90.60
C LYS A 4 -11.51 31.04 -89.51
N SER A 5 -11.77 29.74 -89.42
CA SER A 5 -11.04 28.67 -90.12
C SER A 5 -9.53 28.65 -89.79
N LYS A 6 -8.91 27.51 -89.47
CA LYS A 6 -9.17 26.20 -90.09
C LYS A 6 -8.61 25.05 -89.24
N ASN A 7 -9.02 23.82 -89.57
CA ASN A 7 -8.51 22.56 -89.05
C ASN A 7 -6.98 22.52 -88.99
N MET A 8 -6.44 21.83 -87.97
CA MET A 8 -5.38 20.87 -88.23
C MET A 8 -5.64 19.62 -87.38
N SER A 9 -5.56 18.45 -88.00
CA SER A 9 -6.05 17.19 -87.42
C SER A 9 -4.94 16.39 -86.75
N ARG A 10 -5.24 15.79 -85.60
CA ARG A 10 -4.71 14.47 -85.24
C ARG A 10 -5.87 13.56 -84.86
N ILE A 11 -5.86 12.35 -85.40
CA ILE A 11 -6.70 11.24 -84.98
C ILE A 11 -5.82 10.37 -84.08
N ILE A 12 -6.26 10.12 -82.86
CA ILE A 12 -5.84 8.97 -82.05
C ILE A 12 -7.14 8.27 -81.64
N ALA A 13 -7.15 6.94 -81.65
CA ALA A 13 -8.34 6.15 -81.43
C ALA A 13 -8.72 6.08 -79.95
N SER A 14 -10.02 5.89 -79.70
CA SER A 14 -10.55 5.61 -78.37
C SER A 14 -10.04 4.27 -77.85
N MET A 15 -9.41 4.27 -76.68
CA MET A 15 -9.33 3.13 -75.78
C MET A 15 -10.23 3.41 -74.58
N ALA A 16 -11.06 2.43 -74.19
CA ALA A 16 -11.76 2.49 -72.92
C ALA A 16 -10.77 2.06 -71.82
N VAL A 17 -10.54 2.93 -70.84
CA VAL A 17 -9.91 2.54 -69.58
C VAL A 17 -11.05 2.29 -68.61
N ALA A 18 -11.20 1.04 -68.17
CA ALA A 18 -11.95 0.75 -66.96
C ALA A 18 -11.06 1.11 -65.78
N THR A 19 -11.29 2.26 -65.16
CA THR A 19 -10.71 2.56 -63.85
C THR A 19 -11.38 1.67 -62.82
N THR A 20 -10.77 0.50 -62.58
CA THR A 20 -10.85 -0.15 -61.27
C THR A 20 -10.26 0.80 -60.26
N VAL A 21 -11.11 1.61 -59.63
CA VAL A 21 -10.78 2.18 -58.33
C VAL A 21 -10.66 0.97 -57.41
N ALA A 22 -9.41 0.61 -57.08
CA ALA A 22 -9.17 -0.21 -55.92
C ALA A 22 -9.49 0.68 -54.73
N THR A 23 -10.72 0.57 -54.21
CA THR A 23 -10.93 0.80 -52.78
C THR A 23 -10.00 -0.18 -52.09
N ALA A 24 -8.93 0.33 -51.46
CA ALA A 24 -8.39 -0.39 -50.33
C ALA A 24 -9.58 -0.61 -49.39
N ALA A 25 -9.81 -1.86 -48.96
CA ALA A 25 -10.52 -2.02 -47.72
C ALA A 25 -9.66 -1.35 -46.64
N ALA A 26 -10.30 -0.79 -45.61
CA ALA A 26 -9.60 -0.67 -44.34
C ALA A 26 -9.05 -2.06 -43.97
N PRO A 27 -7.93 -2.16 -43.24
CA PRO A 27 -7.60 -3.44 -42.62
C PRO A 27 -8.83 -3.91 -41.84
N ASN A 28 -9.28 -5.14 -42.12
CA ASN A 28 -10.21 -5.80 -41.22
C ASN A 28 -9.39 -6.13 -39.96
N VAL A 29 -9.28 -5.17 -39.04
CA VAL A 29 -9.13 -5.49 -37.63
C VAL A 29 -10.30 -6.42 -37.33
N LEU A 30 -9.99 -7.64 -36.87
CA LEU A 30 -11.03 -8.53 -36.39
C LEU A 30 -11.46 -7.97 -35.04
N ALA A 31 -12.76 -7.79 -34.85
CA ALA A 31 -13.31 -7.35 -33.57
C ALA A 31 -12.83 -8.29 -32.46
N VAL A 32 -11.93 -7.80 -31.61
CA VAL A 32 -11.47 -8.49 -30.39
C VAL A 32 -12.57 -8.28 -29.37
N THR A 33 -13.62 -9.09 -29.43
CA THR A 33 -14.79 -8.87 -28.57
C THR A 33 -14.60 -9.37 -27.14
N GLN A 34 -13.49 -10.04 -26.83
CA GLN A 34 -13.22 -10.70 -25.55
C GLN A 34 -11.69 -10.82 -25.33
N PRO A 35 -11.21 -10.90 -24.07
CA PRO A 35 -9.80 -11.17 -23.79
C PRO A 35 -9.28 -12.43 -24.48
N HIS A 36 -8.07 -12.32 -25.03
CA HIS A 36 -7.37 -13.43 -25.64
C HIS A 36 -7.00 -14.49 -24.59
N PRO A 37 -6.92 -15.79 -24.96
CA PRO A 37 -6.27 -16.77 -24.10
C PRO A 37 -4.83 -16.35 -23.82
N ASP A 38 -4.29 -16.71 -22.65
CA ASP A 38 -2.86 -16.59 -22.35
C ASP A 38 -2.04 -17.36 -23.41
N GLU A 39 -1.50 -16.65 -24.41
CA GLU A 39 -0.68 -17.21 -25.49
C GLU A 39 0.77 -16.75 -25.37
N GLU A 40 1.70 -17.71 -25.24
CA GLU A 40 3.14 -17.48 -25.20
C GLU A 40 3.64 -16.62 -26.38
N LEU A 41 4.74 -15.89 -26.18
CA LEU A 41 5.41 -15.17 -27.27
C LEU A 41 5.96 -16.14 -28.33
N ASN A 42 5.76 -15.84 -29.61
CA ASN A 42 6.22 -16.69 -30.70
C ASN A 42 7.75 -16.78 -30.72
N GLN A 43 8.25 -17.97 -30.35
CA GLN A 43 9.66 -18.26 -30.17
C GLN A 43 10.50 -18.19 -31.47
N GLU A 44 9.92 -18.05 -32.67
CA GLU A 44 10.64 -17.68 -33.89
C GLU A 44 10.76 -16.15 -34.06
N ASN A 45 9.72 -15.38 -33.68
CA ASN A 45 9.69 -13.92 -33.81
C ASN A 45 10.60 -13.23 -32.78
N VAL A 46 10.54 -13.60 -31.50
CA VAL A 46 11.32 -12.95 -30.42
C VAL A 46 12.84 -13.12 -30.54
N LYS A 47 13.31 -14.01 -31.42
CA LYS A 47 14.75 -14.23 -31.71
C LYS A 47 15.24 -13.40 -32.89
N LYS A 48 14.37 -12.57 -33.49
CA LYS A 48 14.70 -11.72 -34.63
C LYS A 48 15.32 -10.39 -34.17
N GLN A 49 16.59 -10.46 -33.80
CA GLN A 49 17.32 -9.31 -33.25
C GLN A 49 17.39 -8.14 -34.23
N MET A 50 17.20 -6.92 -33.72
CA MET A 50 17.35 -5.68 -34.47
C MET A 50 18.81 -5.22 -34.54
N SER A 51 19.10 -4.23 -35.38
CA SER A 51 20.37 -3.51 -35.44
C SER A 51 20.17 -2.02 -35.70
N VAL A 52 21.00 -1.16 -35.11
CA VAL A 52 20.98 0.29 -35.36
C VAL A 52 21.55 0.61 -36.74
N GLN A 53 20.80 1.35 -37.56
CA GLN A 53 21.18 1.79 -38.91
C GLN A 53 21.72 3.23 -38.95
N GLY A 54 21.49 3.99 -37.87
CA GLY A 54 22.01 5.33 -37.62
C GLY A 54 21.44 5.89 -36.31
N PHE A 55 22.09 6.90 -35.74
CA PHE A 55 21.61 7.58 -34.54
C PHE A 55 21.72 9.10 -34.64
N GLU A 56 21.02 9.77 -33.74
CA GLU A 56 20.97 11.22 -33.53
C GLU A 56 21.13 11.48 -32.02
N LYS A 57 22.08 12.33 -31.62
CA LYS A 57 22.13 12.84 -30.22
C LYS A 57 20.98 13.81 -30.03
N LEU A 58 20.22 13.62 -28.96
CA LEU A 58 19.23 14.55 -28.43
C LEU A 58 19.86 15.42 -27.33
N GLU A 59 19.12 16.43 -26.87
CA GLU A 59 19.50 17.23 -25.70
C GLU A 59 19.50 16.39 -24.41
N ASP A 60 18.62 15.39 -24.36
CA ASP A 60 18.31 14.51 -23.24
C ASP A 60 18.69 13.03 -23.48
N GLY A 61 19.42 12.70 -24.54
CA GLY A 61 19.83 11.31 -24.81
C GLY A 61 20.09 10.99 -26.29
N VAL A 62 19.49 9.92 -26.81
CA VAL A 62 19.66 9.46 -28.20
C VAL A 62 18.38 8.97 -28.86
N LYS A 63 18.30 9.17 -30.18
CA LYS A 63 17.30 8.57 -31.07
C LYS A 63 17.99 7.67 -32.11
N LEU A 64 17.52 6.43 -32.22
CA LEU A 64 18.13 5.35 -33.00
C LEU A 64 17.18 4.89 -34.10
N GLN A 65 17.63 4.87 -35.34
CA GLN A 65 16.91 4.21 -36.44
C GLN A 65 17.24 2.72 -36.40
N LEU A 66 16.26 1.86 -36.11
CA LEU A 66 16.44 0.41 -36.07
C LEU A 66 16.05 -0.25 -37.40
N SER A 67 16.57 -1.46 -37.61
CA SER A 67 16.06 -2.38 -38.62
C SER A 67 14.57 -2.67 -38.45
N ASP A 68 13.93 -3.15 -39.53
CA ASP A 68 12.49 -3.44 -39.59
C ASP A 68 11.55 -2.23 -39.39
N ASN A 69 12.03 -1.03 -39.75
CA ASN A 69 11.26 0.23 -39.70
C ASN A 69 10.72 0.50 -38.29
N LYS A 70 11.64 0.52 -37.31
CA LYS A 70 11.38 0.92 -35.93
C LYS A 70 12.34 2.02 -35.52
N THR A 71 11.93 2.82 -34.55
CA THR A 71 12.77 3.84 -33.91
C THR A 71 12.86 3.53 -32.44
N ALA A 72 14.06 3.58 -31.86
CA ALA A 72 14.22 3.58 -30.41
C ALA A 72 14.64 4.97 -29.94
N THR A 73 14.07 5.43 -28.84
CA THR A 73 14.53 6.63 -28.12
C THR A 73 14.97 6.18 -26.72
N ILE A 74 16.15 6.61 -26.30
CA ILE A 74 16.62 6.42 -24.92
C ILE A 74 16.92 7.82 -24.38
N ARG A 75 16.18 8.23 -23.36
CA ARG A 75 16.23 9.56 -22.74
C ARG A 75 16.65 9.42 -21.29
N LEU A 76 17.53 10.30 -20.82
CA LEU A 76 17.90 10.47 -19.42
C LEU A 76 16.99 11.56 -18.85
N PHE A 77 16.17 11.21 -17.86
CA PHE A 77 15.22 12.12 -17.22
C PHE A 77 15.80 12.67 -15.90
N ALA A 78 16.66 11.90 -15.25
CA ALA A 78 17.46 12.30 -14.11
C ALA A 78 18.80 11.55 -14.18
N GLU A 79 19.73 11.85 -13.27
CA GLU A 79 21.06 11.21 -13.24
C GLU A 79 21.00 9.70 -13.01
N ASP A 80 19.91 9.19 -12.44
CA ASP A 80 19.62 7.78 -12.12
C ASP A 80 18.53 7.13 -13.00
N MET A 81 17.80 7.91 -13.81
CA MET A 81 16.55 7.47 -14.46
C MET A 81 16.56 7.66 -15.99
N ALA A 82 16.17 6.60 -16.71
CA ALA A 82 16.09 6.59 -18.16
C ALA A 82 14.73 6.09 -18.70
N LYS A 83 14.10 6.85 -19.62
CA LYS A 83 12.96 6.38 -20.43
C LYS A 83 13.48 5.68 -21.69
N VAL A 84 12.98 4.48 -21.96
CA VAL A 84 13.27 3.67 -23.15
C VAL A 84 11.99 3.43 -23.93
N SER A 85 11.91 4.01 -25.13
CA SER A 85 10.79 3.88 -26.06
C SER A 85 11.26 3.11 -27.30
N ILE A 86 10.55 2.07 -27.74
CA ILE A 86 10.79 1.37 -29.03
C ILE A 86 9.47 1.34 -29.81
N LEU A 87 9.42 2.14 -30.87
CA LEU A 87 8.21 2.50 -31.61
C LEU A 87 8.28 2.05 -33.08
N LYS A 88 7.12 1.83 -33.71
CA LYS A 88 6.95 1.52 -35.13
C LYS A 88 7.05 2.83 -35.96
N ASP A 89 7.46 2.74 -37.22
CA ASP A 89 7.65 3.92 -38.10
C ASP A 89 6.36 4.75 -38.25
N GLY A 90 6.32 5.93 -37.62
CA GLY A 90 5.19 6.85 -37.60
C GLY A 90 4.46 6.99 -36.27
N GLU A 91 4.79 6.20 -35.26
CA GLU A 91 4.30 6.38 -33.88
C GLU A 91 5.09 7.50 -33.15
N GLU A 92 4.41 8.23 -32.26
CA GLU A 92 4.99 9.25 -31.37
C GLU A 92 5.01 8.73 -29.92
N GLU A 93 5.88 9.28 -29.06
CA GLU A 93 6.08 8.78 -27.69
C GLU A 93 4.90 9.15 -26.78
N TYR A 94 4.24 8.13 -26.23
CA TYR A 94 3.09 8.27 -25.32
C TYR A 94 3.50 8.41 -23.84
N TYR A 95 2.53 8.83 -23.02
CA TYR A 95 2.51 8.80 -21.55
C TYR A 95 1.07 8.47 -21.11
N SER A 96 0.88 7.48 -20.24
CA SER A 96 -0.45 7.21 -19.64
C SER A 96 -0.93 8.35 -18.72
N SER A 97 -2.20 8.31 -18.28
CA SER A 97 -2.69 9.14 -17.17
C SER A 97 -1.97 8.82 -15.85
N GLY A 98 -1.42 7.61 -15.72
CA GLY A 98 -0.56 7.22 -14.60
C GLY A 98 0.72 8.04 -14.45
N ILE A 99 1.30 8.57 -15.53
CA ILE A 99 2.50 9.42 -15.45
C ILE A 99 2.12 10.86 -15.07
N ALA A 100 2.58 11.34 -13.91
CA ALA A 100 2.35 12.71 -13.45
C ALA A 100 3.41 13.68 -14.02
N LYS A 101 4.70 13.40 -13.78
CA LYS A 101 5.81 14.27 -14.20
C LYS A 101 6.27 13.94 -15.62
N LYS A 102 5.76 14.69 -16.60
CA LYS A 102 6.01 14.48 -18.04
C LYS A 102 7.17 15.34 -18.59
N GLU A 103 7.45 16.48 -17.95
CA GLU A 103 8.57 17.38 -18.26
C GLU A 103 9.70 17.19 -17.24
N TRP A 104 10.95 17.12 -17.71
CA TRP A 104 12.15 16.89 -16.89
C TRP A 104 13.31 17.75 -17.41
N ASP A 105 14.11 18.29 -16.49
CA ASP A 105 15.36 18.95 -16.84
C ASP A 105 16.42 17.91 -17.22
N ALA A 106 17.06 18.12 -18.39
CA ALA A 106 18.23 17.41 -18.89
C ALA A 106 19.34 17.19 -17.84
N PRO A 107 19.70 15.98 -17.33
CA PRO A 107 20.91 15.86 -16.49
C PRO A 107 22.17 16.14 -17.32
N GLU A 108 23.28 16.52 -16.68
CA GLU A 108 24.56 16.56 -17.39
C GLU A 108 25.01 15.12 -17.71
N PHE A 109 25.30 14.84 -18.99
CA PHE A 109 25.80 13.53 -19.43
C PHE A 109 26.80 13.61 -20.59
N ASP A 110 27.84 12.80 -20.50
CA ASP A 110 28.77 12.55 -21.60
C ASP A 110 28.26 11.44 -22.52
N ILE A 111 28.71 11.43 -23.77
CA ILE A 111 28.30 10.43 -24.77
C ILE A 111 29.37 10.16 -25.82
N GLU A 112 29.72 8.88 -25.97
CA GLU A 112 30.73 8.40 -26.91
C GLU A 112 30.22 7.20 -27.75
N GLU A 113 30.80 7.02 -28.95
CA GLU A 113 30.58 5.85 -29.82
C GLU A 113 31.93 5.16 -30.08
N GLU A 114 32.15 3.96 -29.52
CA GLU A 114 33.32 3.12 -29.80
C GLU A 114 32.92 1.65 -29.98
N ASP A 115 33.62 0.92 -30.84
CA ASP A 115 33.52 -0.54 -31.05
C ASP A 115 32.10 -1.13 -31.18
N ASN A 116 31.16 -0.36 -31.76
CA ASN A 116 29.74 -0.71 -31.97
C ASN A 116 28.88 -0.66 -30.68
N VAL A 117 29.27 0.21 -29.74
CA VAL A 117 28.51 0.59 -28.54
C VAL A 117 28.41 2.12 -28.49
N ILE A 118 27.20 2.63 -28.26
CA ILE A 118 26.97 4.01 -27.84
C ILE A 118 26.89 3.99 -26.31
N THR A 119 27.71 4.80 -25.64
CA THR A 119 27.71 4.95 -24.17
C THR A 119 27.19 6.33 -23.83
N MET A 120 26.28 6.41 -22.85
CA MET A 120 25.88 7.66 -22.18
C MET A 120 26.17 7.52 -20.69
N GLU A 121 26.71 8.55 -20.04
CA GLU A 121 27.26 8.47 -18.68
C GLU A 121 26.88 9.74 -17.88
N THR A 122 26.19 9.55 -16.75
CA THR A 122 25.82 10.56 -15.74
C THR A 122 26.67 10.37 -14.47
N GLU A 123 26.42 11.11 -13.39
CA GLU A 123 27.11 10.87 -12.10
C GLU A 123 26.73 9.50 -11.46
N GLU A 124 25.49 9.03 -11.64
CA GLU A 124 24.99 7.79 -10.99
C GLU A 124 24.96 6.55 -11.91
N ILE A 125 24.70 6.69 -13.23
CA ILE A 125 24.55 5.53 -14.13
C ILE A 125 25.35 5.65 -15.43
N THR A 126 25.71 4.49 -15.98
CA THR A 126 26.13 4.37 -17.38
C THR A 126 25.14 3.55 -18.20
N VAL A 127 24.63 4.12 -19.29
CA VAL A 127 23.76 3.43 -20.26
C VAL A 127 24.58 3.03 -21.49
N LYS A 128 24.78 1.72 -21.69
CA LYS A 128 25.56 1.15 -22.81
C LYS A 128 24.64 0.45 -23.81
N ILE A 129 24.48 1.07 -24.97
CA ILE A 129 23.60 0.63 -26.06
C ILE A 129 24.46 -0.03 -27.14
N LYS A 130 24.32 -1.35 -27.30
CA LYS A 130 24.99 -2.08 -28.38
C LYS A 130 24.25 -1.86 -29.71
N THR A 131 24.97 -1.74 -30.82
CA THR A 131 24.35 -1.43 -32.13
C THR A 131 24.07 -2.66 -33.02
N GLU A 132 24.88 -3.73 -32.95
CA GLU A 132 24.65 -4.99 -33.69
C GLU A 132 25.04 -6.25 -32.87
N PRO A 133 24.09 -7.14 -32.50
CA PRO A 133 22.66 -6.86 -32.39
C PRO A 133 22.37 -5.73 -31.38
N PHE A 134 21.24 -5.05 -31.57
CA PHE A 134 20.71 -4.05 -30.65
C PHE A 134 20.37 -4.64 -29.28
N GLY A 135 20.66 -3.89 -28.23
CA GLY A 135 20.28 -4.19 -26.85
C GLY A 135 20.90 -3.21 -25.86
N ILE A 136 20.25 -3.01 -24.72
CA ILE A 136 20.58 -1.99 -23.71
C ILE A 136 21.17 -2.64 -22.45
N LYS A 137 22.10 -1.95 -21.81
CA LYS A 137 22.70 -2.30 -20.52
C LYS A 137 22.77 -1.04 -19.65
N PHE A 138 22.39 -1.18 -18.39
CA PHE A 138 22.52 -0.20 -17.34
C PHE A 138 23.61 -0.66 -16.36
N LEU A 139 24.45 0.28 -15.95
CA LEU A 139 25.52 0.09 -14.96
C LEU A 139 25.42 1.20 -13.92
N ASP A 140 25.90 0.93 -12.71
CA ASP A 140 26.17 1.98 -11.72
C ASP A 140 27.47 2.73 -12.06
N SER A 141 27.76 3.78 -11.29
CA SER A 141 28.97 4.62 -11.40
C SER A 141 30.29 3.88 -11.10
N ASP A 142 30.25 2.75 -10.38
CA ASP A 142 31.39 1.84 -10.21
C ASP A 142 31.61 0.91 -11.43
N GLY A 143 30.65 0.85 -12.36
CA GLY A 143 30.70 0.02 -13.57
C GLY A 143 30.25 -1.43 -13.37
N ASN A 144 29.52 -1.73 -12.30
CA ASN A 144 28.83 -3.01 -12.09
C ASN A 144 27.60 -3.09 -12.99
N VAL A 145 27.21 -4.29 -13.42
CA VAL A 145 26.07 -4.45 -14.33
C VAL A 145 24.79 -4.68 -13.54
N ILE A 146 24.00 -3.63 -13.35
CA ILE A 146 22.71 -3.70 -12.66
C ILE A 146 21.69 -4.45 -13.54
N ASN A 147 21.25 -3.86 -14.65
CA ASN A 147 20.29 -4.48 -15.58
C ASN A 147 20.89 -4.62 -17.00
N GLU A 148 20.67 -5.75 -17.70
CA GLU A 148 21.05 -5.89 -19.11
C GLU A 148 20.05 -6.72 -19.93
N ASP A 149 19.86 -6.36 -21.20
CA ASP A 149 19.04 -7.13 -22.14
C ASP A 149 19.62 -8.54 -22.34
N TYR A 150 18.74 -9.55 -22.37
CA TYR A 150 19.15 -10.91 -22.67
C TYR A 150 19.40 -11.07 -24.17
N MET A 151 20.65 -10.87 -24.59
CA MET A 151 21.10 -10.76 -25.99
C MET A 151 20.90 -12.01 -26.89
N LYS A 152 20.07 -13.00 -26.50
CA LYS A 152 19.48 -14.01 -27.41
C LYS A 152 18.14 -13.55 -28.00
N ASN A 153 17.40 -12.71 -27.27
CA ASN A 153 16.06 -12.22 -27.61
C ASN A 153 16.05 -10.68 -27.67
N GLY A 154 16.54 -10.01 -26.61
CA GLY A 154 16.55 -8.55 -26.46
C GLY A 154 15.17 -7.96 -26.22
N SER A 155 14.97 -6.71 -26.64
CA SER A 155 13.70 -5.97 -26.59
C SER A 155 13.14 -5.79 -28.02
N GLY A 156 11.84 -5.94 -28.22
CA GLY A 156 11.24 -5.96 -29.57
C GLY A 156 9.73 -6.17 -29.61
N TYR A 157 9.22 -6.69 -30.73
CA TYR A 157 7.79 -6.97 -30.93
C TYR A 157 7.57 -8.37 -31.51
N ASP A 158 6.62 -9.11 -30.94
CA ASP A 158 6.05 -10.32 -31.52
C ASP A 158 4.77 -9.96 -32.30
N GLU A 159 4.93 -9.81 -33.61
CA GLU A 159 3.97 -9.14 -34.50
C GLU A 159 3.66 -7.70 -34.03
N ASP A 160 2.60 -7.50 -33.26
CA ASP A 160 2.22 -6.22 -32.65
C ASP A 160 2.37 -6.18 -31.11
N ARG A 161 2.69 -7.31 -30.46
CA ARG A 161 2.89 -7.44 -29.00
C ARG A 161 4.29 -6.97 -28.56
N PRO A 162 4.45 -5.89 -27.78
CA PRO A 162 5.75 -5.44 -27.29
C PRO A 162 6.32 -6.40 -26.23
N TYR A 163 7.63 -6.69 -26.27
CA TYR A 163 8.31 -7.55 -25.30
C TYR A 163 9.71 -7.03 -24.90
N VAL A 164 10.14 -7.35 -23.68
CA VAL A 164 11.46 -7.03 -23.14
C VAL A 164 12.04 -8.25 -22.40
N TYR A 165 13.08 -8.87 -22.93
CA TYR A 165 13.86 -9.91 -22.22
C TYR A 165 15.09 -9.32 -21.54
N LYS A 166 15.21 -9.51 -20.22
CA LYS A 166 16.35 -9.11 -19.40
C LYS A 166 17.12 -10.34 -18.89
N LYS A 167 18.42 -10.21 -18.70
CA LYS A 167 19.27 -11.28 -18.15
C LYS A 167 19.26 -11.21 -16.63
N THR A 168 19.06 -12.36 -15.98
CA THR A 168 19.09 -12.50 -14.50
C THR A 168 20.22 -13.42 -14.04
N ASN A 169 20.28 -13.69 -12.74
CA ASN A 169 21.01 -14.80 -12.13
C ASN A 169 20.10 -15.44 -11.05
N LYS A 170 20.54 -16.51 -10.38
CA LYS A 170 19.76 -17.21 -9.34
C LYS A 170 19.59 -16.47 -8.00
N ASP A 171 20.23 -15.32 -7.84
CA ASP A 171 20.35 -14.54 -6.59
C ASP A 171 19.65 -13.17 -6.68
N GLU A 172 19.02 -12.87 -7.82
CA GLU A 172 18.24 -11.67 -8.06
C GLU A 172 16.77 -11.89 -7.66
N ALA A 173 16.27 -11.07 -6.74
CA ALA A 173 14.91 -11.09 -6.22
C ALA A 173 14.04 -10.01 -6.89
N PHE A 174 12.72 -10.20 -6.88
CA PHE A 174 11.77 -9.28 -7.52
C PHE A 174 10.59 -8.91 -6.61
N TYR A 175 10.23 -7.64 -6.55
CA TYR A 175 9.18 -7.10 -5.68
C TYR A 175 8.32 -6.06 -6.41
N GLY A 176 7.19 -5.65 -5.83
CA GLY A 176 6.23 -4.72 -6.44
C GLY A 176 5.10 -5.48 -7.14
N PHE A 177 4.80 -5.14 -8.39
CA PHE A 177 3.71 -5.73 -9.20
C PHE A 177 2.29 -5.44 -8.70
N GLY A 178 2.12 -4.45 -7.82
CA GLY A 178 0.81 -4.07 -7.27
C GLY A 178 0.15 -5.20 -6.48
N GLU A 179 -1.12 -5.47 -6.79
CA GLU A 179 -1.92 -6.51 -6.16
C GLU A 179 -1.67 -7.86 -6.87
N GLN A 180 -0.94 -8.77 -6.21
CA GLN A 180 -0.72 -10.12 -6.71
C GLN A 180 -1.15 -11.16 -5.67
N ALA A 181 -1.76 -12.25 -6.15
CA ALA A 181 -2.08 -13.40 -5.31
C ALA A 181 -0.81 -14.18 -4.92
N GLY A 182 -0.93 -15.02 -3.90
CA GLY A 182 0.13 -15.96 -3.48
C GLY A 182 0.58 -15.75 -2.04
N LEU A 183 1.62 -16.49 -1.65
CA LEU A 183 2.15 -16.52 -0.28
C LEU A 183 3.61 -16.04 -0.18
N ASN A 184 4.17 -15.58 -1.30
CA ASN A 184 5.56 -15.14 -1.45
C ASN A 184 5.62 -13.61 -1.51
N LEU A 185 6.64 -13.01 -0.89
CA LEU A 185 6.96 -11.59 -1.06
C LEU A 185 7.77 -11.38 -2.34
N ASN A 186 8.88 -12.12 -2.43
CA ASN A 186 9.75 -12.22 -3.60
C ASN A 186 9.06 -13.01 -4.71
N GLN A 187 8.85 -12.37 -5.86
CA GLN A 187 8.15 -12.94 -7.02
C GLN A 187 9.05 -13.77 -7.95
N ARG A 188 10.27 -14.11 -7.51
CA ARG A 188 11.19 -14.94 -8.29
C ARG A 188 10.62 -16.35 -8.52
N GLY A 189 10.45 -16.70 -9.79
CA GLY A 189 9.93 -17.98 -10.27
C GLY A 189 8.46 -17.94 -10.70
N GLU A 190 7.76 -16.83 -10.46
CA GLU A 190 6.32 -16.71 -10.72
C GLU A 190 5.99 -16.22 -12.14
N SER A 191 4.77 -16.49 -12.59
CA SER A 191 4.16 -16.05 -13.86
C SER A 191 2.96 -15.15 -13.55
N LEU A 192 3.19 -13.84 -13.54
CA LEU A 192 2.22 -12.84 -13.10
C LEU A 192 1.42 -12.25 -14.28
N GLY A 193 0.28 -11.64 -13.97
CA GLY A 193 -0.62 -11.02 -14.95
C GLY A 193 -1.17 -9.68 -14.48
N MET A 194 -1.38 -8.77 -15.43
CA MET A 194 -2.01 -7.45 -15.22
C MET A 194 -3.21 -7.32 -16.14
N PHE A 195 -4.41 -7.41 -15.58
CA PHE A 195 -5.71 -7.19 -16.23
C PHE A 195 -6.77 -7.08 -15.14
N ASN A 196 -7.33 -5.89 -14.95
CA ASN A 196 -8.22 -5.60 -13.83
C ASN A 196 -9.50 -6.44 -13.95
N THR A 197 -9.75 -7.28 -12.94
CA THR A 197 -10.73 -8.37 -13.01
C THR A 197 -11.54 -8.41 -11.73
N ASP A 198 -12.88 -8.43 -11.84
CA ASP A 198 -13.78 -8.80 -10.74
C ASP A 198 -13.52 -10.26 -10.34
N ALA A 199 -12.60 -10.42 -9.39
CA ALA A 199 -12.03 -11.69 -8.95
C ALA A 199 -12.69 -12.18 -7.66
N TYR A 200 -14.03 -12.08 -7.55
CA TYR A 200 -14.81 -12.48 -6.38
C TYR A 200 -14.31 -13.80 -5.76
N ALA A 201 -13.93 -13.76 -4.48
CA ALA A 201 -13.39 -14.90 -3.74
C ALA A 201 -12.17 -15.57 -4.43
N TYR A 202 -11.23 -14.75 -4.90
CA TYR A 202 -9.95 -15.16 -5.48
C TYR A 202 -9.21 -16.20 -4.64
N GLN A 203 -8.27 -16.92 -5.25
CA GLN A 203 -7.48 -17.97 -4.61
C GLN A 203 -5.98 -17.60 -4.64
N THR A 204 -5.15 -18.35 -3.93
CA THR A 204 -3.69 -18.12 -3.89
C THR A 204 -2.97 -18.38 -5.23
N ASP A 205 -3.67 -18.93 -6.23
CA ASP A 205 -3.22 -19.12 -7.61
C ASP A 205 -4.04 -18.31 -8.65
N THR A 206 -4.82 -17.31 -8.22
CA THR A 206 -5.51 -16.37 -9.12
C THR A 206 -4.51 -15.42 -9.79
N LYS A 207 -4.36 -15.51 -11.12
CA LYS A 207 -3.40 -14.72 -11.92
C LYS A 207 -3.83 -13.27 -12.21
N TYR A 208 -5.11 -12.94 -12.06
CA TYR A 208 -5.67 -11.62 -12.39
C TYR A 208 -6.60 -11.18 -11.26
N LEU A 209 -6.28 -10.03 -10.65
CA LEU A 209 -7.01 -9.40 -9.55
C LEU A 209 -7.51 -8.01 -9.98
N TYR A 210 -7.84 -7.13 -9.04
CA TYR A 210 -8.55 -5.89 -9.30
C TYR A 210 -7.63 -4.75 -9.73
N THR A 211 -6.35 -4.78 -9.33
CA THR A 211 -5.36 -3.72 -9.57
C THR A 211 -4.19 -4.16 -10.46
N SER A 212 -3.81 -3.32 -11.43
CA SER A 212 -2.69 -3.55 -12.34
C SER A 212 -1.67 -2.42 -12.23
N VAL A 213 -0.63 -2.61 -11.41
CA VAL A 213 0.52 -1.70 -11.37
C VAL A 213 1.69 -2.33 -12.14
N PRO A 214 1.96 -1.94 -13.40
CA PRO A 214 2.98 -2.56 -14.26
C PRO A 214 4.43 -2.13 -13.90
N PHE A 215 4.72 -1.97 -12.61
CA PHE A 215 6.02 -1.60 -12.06
C PHE A 215 6.53 -2.66 -11.09
N PHE A 216 7.83 -2.95 -11.18
CA PHE A 216 8.53 -3.84 -10.26
C PHE A 216 9.94 -3.37 -9.95
N MET A 217 10.47 -3.86 -8.83
CA MET A 217 11.84 -3.69 -8.40
C MET A 217 12.61 -4.99 -8.59
N GLY A 218 13.84 -4.91 -9.13
CA GLY A 218 14.83 -5.98 -9.04
C GLY A 218 15.86 -5.65 -7.97
N LEU A 219 16.14 -6.60 -7.07
CA LEU A 219 17.21 -6.50 -6.07
C LEU A 219 18.28 -7.54 -6.38
N LYS A 220 19.52 -7.10 -6.59
CA LYS A 220 20.59 -7.91 -7.16
C LYS A 220 21.95 -7.43 -6.69
N ASP A 221 22.79 -8.35 -6.21
CA ASP A 221 24.15 -8.03 -5.75
C ASP A 221 24.17 -6.84 -4.74
N GLU A 222 23.21 -6.85 -3.79
CA GLU A 222 22.88 -5.76 -2.83
C GLU A 222 22.41 -4.42 -3.43
N LYS A 223 22.11 -4.33 -4.73
CA LYS A 223 21.66 -3.11 -5.43
C LYS A 223 20.24 -3.23 -6.00
N ALA A 224 19.45 -2.18 -5.85
CA ALA A 224 18.10 -2.12 -6.40
C ALA A 224 18.05 -1.47 -7.80
N TYR A 225 16.96 -1.73 -8.52
CA TYR A 225 16.51 -0.92 -9.64
C TYR A 225 15.01 -1.13 -9.88
N GLY A 226 14.33 -0.12 -10.41
CA GLY A 226 12.92 -0.18 -10.79
C GLY A 226 12.74 -0.27 -12.30
N ILE A 227 11.71 -0.99 -12.73
CA ILE A 227 11.18 -0.92 -14.11
C ILE A 227 9.67 -0.69 -14.05
N LEU A 228 9.21 0.45 -14.58
CA LEU A 228 7.81 0.71 -14.92
C LEU A 228 7.62 0.46 -16.42
N PHE A 229 6.73 -0.45 -16.79
CA PHE A 229 6.28 -0.64 -18.17
C PHE A 229 5.03 0.21 -18.40
N ASP A 230 5.16 1.33 -19.11
CA ASP A 230 4.08 2.31 -19.33
C ASP A 230 3.17 1.85 -20.48
N ASN A 231 2.37 0.82 -20.19
CA ASN A 231 1.49 0.15 -21.13
C ASN A 231 0.26 -0.40 -20.38
N ALA A 232 -0.91 0.14 -20.70
CA ALA A 232 -2.18 -0.20 -20.06
C ALA A 232 -2.90 -1.41 -20.68
N ASN A 233 -2.39 -1.99 -21.77
CA ASN A 233 -2.92 -3.26 -22.28
C ASN A 233 -2.65 -4.40 -21.27
N ARG A 234 -3.40 -5.51 -21.44
CA ARG A 234 -3.15 -6.76 -20.71
C ARG A 234 -1.68 -7.17 -20.82
N SER A 235 -1.01 -7.33 -19.69
CA SER A 235 0.44 -7.63 -19.64
C SER A 235 0.79 -8.78 -18.69
N TYR A 236 2.00 -9.31 -18.88
CA TYR A 236 2.47 -10.59 -18.34
C TYR A 236 3.95 -10.46 -17.94
N TYR A 237 4.32 -11.07 -16.81
CA TYR A 237 5.66 -10.98 -16.24
C TYR A 237 6.15 -12.38 -15.83
N GLU A 238 7.21 -12.84 -16.50
CA GLU A 238 7.80 -14.17 -16.33
C GLU A 238 9.13 -14.03 -15.58
N MET A 239 9.05 -14.04 -14.24
CA MET A 239 10.10 -13.54 -13.36
C MET A 239 11.14 -14.61 -13.02
N ALA A 240 11.84 -15.08 -14.06
CA ALA A 240 12.72 -16.25 -14.06
C ALA A 240 12.00 -17.61 -13.90
N SER A 241 10.68 -17.64 -14.08
CA SER A 241 9.80 -18.82 -14.12
C SER A 241 10.30 -19.92 -15.07
N GLU A 242 10.76 -19.54 -16.26
CA GLU A 242 11.30 -20.47 -17.26
C GLU A 242 12.77 -20.88 -17.01
N SER A 243 13.58 -20.00 -16.39
CA SER A 243 15.04 -20.08 -16.50
C SER A 243 15.79 -19.05 -15.62
N ASP A 244 16.79 -19.49 -14.85
CA ASP A 244 17.74 -18.60 -14.12
C ASP A 244 18.61 -17.70 -15.02
N ASP A 245 18.56 -17.90 -16.34
CA ASP A 245 19.35 -17.18 -17.35
C ASP A 245 18.68 -15.84 -17.76
N TYR A 246 17.36 -15.68 -17.61
CA TYR A 246 16.58 -14.50 -17.99
C TYR A 246 15.23 -14.35 -17.27
N TYR A 247 14.71 -13.13 -17.21
CA TYR A 247 13.28 -12.85 -17.02
C TYR A 247 12.74 -12.06 -18.22
N TYR A 248 11.43 -11.98 -18.41
CA TYR A 248 10.85 -11.11 -19.43
C TYR A 248 9.44 -10.62 -19.08
N PHE A 249 9.05 -9.51 -19.71
CA PHE A 249 7.69 -9.00 -19.65
C PHE A 249 7.19 -8.60 -21.04
N TYR A 250 5.88 -8.65 -21.25
CA TYR A 250 5.22 -8.31 -22.52
C TYR A 250 3.76 -7.90 -22.31
N ALA A 251 3.17 -7.29 -23.34
CA ALA A 251 1.73 -6.99 -23.39
C ALA A 251 1.08 -7.53 -24.66
N ASP A 252 -0.24 -7.70 -24.64
CA ASP A 252 -1.03 -8.09 -25.83
C ASP A 252 -1.13 -6.97 -26.88
N GLY A 253 -0.77 -5.72 -26.52
CA GLY A 253 -0.77 -4.59 -27.44
C GLY A 253 0.08 -3.39 -26.95
N GLY A 254 -0.18 -2.23 -27.52
CA GLY A 254 0.40 -0.96 -27.07
C GLY A 254 1.83 -0.68 -27.54
N GLN A 255 2.45 0.35 -26.94
CA GLN A 255 3.84 0.73 -27.20
C GLN A 255 4.80 -0.05 -26.29
N LEU A 256 6.02 -0.28 -26.77
CA LEU A 256 7.14 -0.68 -25.92
C LEU A 256 7.76 0.59 -25.33
N THR A 257 7.24 1.01 -24.17
CA THR A 257 7.75 2.15 -23.41
C THR A 257 7.98 1.71 -21.97
N TYR A 258 9.22 1.77 -21.49
CA TYR A 258 9.53 1.49 -20.09
C TYR A 258 10.50 2.51 -19.50
N TYR A 259 10.40 2.72 -18.19
CA TYR A 259 11.29 3.56 -17.40
C TYR A 259 12.20 2.66 -16.57
N TYR A 260 13.51 2.86 -16.66
CA TYR A 260 14.49 2.27 -15.76
C TYR A 260 14.88 3.32 -14.71
N MET A 261 14.83 2.96 -13.44
CA MET A 261 15.23 3.79 -12.31
C MET A 261 16.31 3.05 -11.53
N TYR A 262 17.52 3.61 -11.44
CA TYR A 262 18.52 3.10 -10.51
C TYR A 262 18.25 3.67 -9.11
N GLY A 263 18.64 2.91 -8.11
CA GLY A 263 18.71 3.33 -6.72
C GLY A 263 19.55 2.29 -5.98
N PRO A 264 20.66 2.66 -5.31
CA PRO A 264 21.44 1.66 -4.59
C PRO A 264 20.59 0.96 -3.53
N GLU A 265 19.68 1.67 -2.85
CA GLU A 265 18.69 1.13 -1.93
C GLU A 265 17.27 1.17 -2.52
N ILE A 266 16.37 0.30 -2.04
CA ILE A 266 14.97 0.19 -2.50
C ILE A 266 14.19 1.51 -2.32
N GLN A 267 14.52 2.29 -1.28
CA GLN A 267 13.97 3.61 -0.98
C GLN A 267 14.12 4.55 -2.19
N ASP A 268 15.34 4.63 -2.74
CA ASP A 268 15.70 5.57 -3.80
C ASP A 268 14.88 5.27 -5.08
N VAL A 269 14.69 3.98 -5.37
CA VAL A 269 13.87 3.50 -6.49
C VAL A 269 12.40 3.88 -6.32
N LEU A 270 11.85 3.78 -5.10
CA LEU A 270 10.45 4.10 -4.80
C LEU A 270 10.19 5.60 -4.80
N ASP A 271 11.14 6.40 -4.30
CA ASP A 271 11.07 7.85 -4.33
C ASP A 271 11.09 8.37 -5.78
N ARG A 272 12.00 7.87 -6.63
CA ARG A 272 12.05 8.23 -8.05
C ARG A 272 10.81 7.77 -8.82
N TYR A 273 10.29 6.56 -8.53
CA TYR A 273 9.05 6.07 -9.12
C TYR A 273 7.83 6.94 -8.75
N THR A 274 7.74 7.38 -7.50
CA THR A 274 6.65 8.28 -7.07
C THR A 274 6.90 9.74 -7.43
N GLU A 275 8.12 10.17 -7.76
CA GLU A 275 8.34 11.45 -8.46
C GLU A 275 7.76 11.42 -9.89
N LEU A 276 7.96 10.30 -10.61
CA LEU A 276 7.44 10.10 -11.96
C LEU A 276 5.91 9.94 -12.00
N THR A 277 5.35 9.10 -11.13
CA THR A 277 3.91 8.78 -11.08
C THR A 277 3.11 9.66 -10.11
N GLY A 278 3.78 10.57 -9.39
CA GLY A 278 3.19 11.43 -8.36
C GLY A 278 3.12 10.75 -6.99
N LYS A 279 3.34 11.53 -5.94
CA LYS A 279 3.21 11.09 -4.54
C LYS A 279 1.77 11.25 -4.06
N MET A 280 1.41 10.56 -2.98
CA MET A 280 0.10 10.76 -2.35
C MET A 280 0.04 12.13 -1.65
N GLU A 281 -1.14 12.77 -1.63
CA GLU A 281 -1.38 13.84 -0.65
C GLU A 281 -1.43 13.25 0.78
N LEU A 282 -1.09 14.04 1.79
CA LEU A 282 -1.22 13.66 3.20
C LEU A 282 -2.72 13.49 3.54
N PRO A 283 -3.22 12.28 3.86
CA PRO A 283 -4.66 12.04 4.02
C PRO A 283 -5.26 12.77 5.22
N PRO A 284 -6.59 12.95 5.27
CA PRO A 284 -7.27 13.46 6.46
C PRO A 284 -7.12 12.46 7.61
N LYS A 285 -6.75 12.93 8.80
CA LYS A 285 -6.30 12.12 9.94
C LYS A 285 -7.33 11.08 10.39
N TRP A 286 -8.63 11.39 10.28
CA TRP A 286 -9.73 10.47 10.62
C TRP A 286 -9.73 9.19 9.77
N SER A 287 -9.27 9.25 8.52
CA SER A 287 -9.21 8.09 7.62
C SER A 287 -8.17 7.05 8.05
N LEU A 288 -7.24 7.46 8.94
CA LEU A 288 -6.28 6.57 9.58
C LEU A 288 -6.88 5.85 10.80
N GLY A 289 -8.13 6.14 11.18
CA GLY A 289 -8.88 5.44 12.22
C GLY A 289 -9.22 3.98 11.86
N LEU A 290 -10.22 3.42 12.53
CA LEU A 290 -10.88 2.18 12.13
C LEU A 290 -12.14 2.51 11.33
N HIS A 291 -12.38 1.76 10.26
CA HIS A 291 -13.58 1.84 9.41
C HIS A 291 -14.47 0.59 9.60
N GLN A 292 -15.78 0.78 9.67
CA GLN A 292 -16.77 -0.30 9.69
C GLN A 292 -17.69 -0.21 8.47
N SER A 293 -17.75 -1.31 7.74
CA SER A 293 -18.62 -1.52 6.58
C SER A 293 -19.29 -2.89 6.65
N LYS A 294 -20.25 -3.12 5.75
CA LYS A 294 -20.91 -4.40 5.46
C LYS A 294 -21.78 -4.23 4.24
N TRP A 295 -21.71 -5.17 3.30
CA TRP A 295 -22.73 -5.32 2.26
C TRP A 295 -23.94 -6.10 2.80
N GLY A 296 -25.16 -5.57 2.80
CA GLY A 296 -25.49 -4.19 3.15
C GLY A 296 -25.94 -4.12 4.62
N TYR A 297 -25.80 -2.95 5.25
CA TYR A 297 -26.58 -2.58 6.43
C TYR A 297 -27.87 -1.88 6.00
N THR A 298 -28.98 -2.11 6.72
CA THR A 298 -30.13 -1.19 6.68
C THR A 298 -29.86 0.10 7.46
N ALA A 299 -30.59 1.19 7.16
CA ALA A 299 -30.49 2.46 7.89
C ALA A 299 -30.58 2.31 9.42
N ASP A 300 -31.53 1.48 9.91
CA ASP A 300 -31.65 1.11 11.33
C ASP A 300 -30.37 0.41 11.83
N GLU A 301 -29.77 -0.50 11.06
CA GLU A 301 -28.56 -1.23 11.46
C GLU A 301 -27.32 -0.33 11.51
N ILE A 302 -27.18 0.66 10.62
CA ILE A 302 -26.11 1.66 10.67
C ILE A 302 -26.15 2.42 12.01
N GLU A 303 -27.32 2.95 12.41
CA GLU A 303 -27.52 3.62 13.70
C GLU A 303 -27.20 2.69 14.89
N ASN A 304 -27.67 1.44 14.84
CA ASN A 304 -27.45 0.47 15.92
C ASN A 304 -25.98 0.04 16.07
N VAL A 305 -25.25 -0.18 14.97
CA VAL A 305 -23.82 -0.55 15.00
C VAL A 305 -22.97 0.63 15.50
N ALA A 306 -23.17 1.82 14.93
CA ALA A 306 -22.52 3.06 15.36
C ALA A 306 -22.73 3.32 16.87
N SER A 307 -23.97 3.21 17.35
CA SER A 307 -24.29 3.31 18.78
C SER A 307 -23.60 2.23 19.61
N THR A 308 -23.52 0.99 19.13
CA THR A 308 -22.95 -0.14 19.87
C THR A 308 -21.43 -0.01 20.04
N TYR A 309 -20.71 0.54 19.07
CA TYR A 309 -19.29 0.91 19.21
C TYR A 309 -19.09 1.88 20.39
N ARG A 310 -19.85 2.98 20.41
CA ARG A 310 -19.80 3.99 21.48
C ARG A 310 -20.25 3.41 22.84
N GLU A 311 -21.28 2.56 22.89
CA GLU A 311 -21.70 1.88 24.14
C GLU A 311 -20.62 0.94 24.71
N LYS A 312 -19.95 0.14 23.86
CA LYS A 312 -18.85 -0.76 24.27
C LYS A 312 -17.53 -0.04 24.55
N ASN A 313 -17.48 1.25 24.21
CA ASN A 313 -16.28 2.06 24.24
C ASN A 313 -15.18 1.42 23.37
N ILE A 314 -15.54 0.97 22.16
CA ILE A 314 -14.59 0.49 21.15
C ILE A 314 -14.39 1.66 20.17
N PRO A 315 -13.13 2.08 19.91
CA PRO A 315 -12.88 3.18 18.98
C PRO A 315 -13.32 2.86 17.54
N LEU A 316 -13.86 3.85 16.84
CA LEU A 316 -14.25 3.79 15.43
C LEU A 316 -14.48 5.22 14.89
N ASP A 317 -13.93 5.56 13.72
CA ASP A 317 -14.13 6.87 13.07
C ASP A 317 -15.26 6.84 12.04
N THR A 318 -15.35 5.77 11.26
CA THR A 318 -16.07 5.83 9.97
C THR A 318 -17.09 4.72 9.82
N MET A 319 -18.32 5.11 9.43
CA MET A 319 -19.40 4.21 9.03
C MET A 319 -19.60 4.28 7.52
N HIS A 320 -19.62 3.12 6.86
CA HIS A 320 -19.82 3.00 5.41
C HIS A 320 -21.28 2.70 5.05
N PHE A 321 -21.72 3.28 3.94
CA PHE A 321 -23.01 3.10 3.29
C PHE A 321 -22.78 2.33 1.99
N ASP A 322 -23.11 1.05 2.06
CA ASP A 322 -23.03 0.09 0.96
C ASP A 322 -24.17 0.28 -0.05
N ILE A 323 -24.11 -0.39 -1.20
CA ILE A 323 -24.86 -0.07 -2.43
C ILE A 323 -26.39 -0.06 -2.26
N ASP A 324 -26.90 -0.76 -1.24
CA ASP A 324 -28.30 -0.76 -0.81
C ASP A 324 -28.84 0.64 -0.36
N TYR A 325 -28.00 1.67 -0.20
CA TYR A 325 -28.47 3.04 0.11
C TYR A 325 -29.18 3.73 -1.08
N MET A 326 -28.91 3.27 -2.31
CA MET A 326 -29.39 3.87 -3.57
C MET A 326 -30.79 3.40 -3.96
N VAL A 327 -31.50 4.15 -4.82
CA VAL A 327 -32.82 3.76 -5.35
C VAL A 327 -32.68 2.79 -6.52
N ASP A 328 -32.98 1.52 -6.31
CA ASP A 328 -32.80 0.44 -7.31
C ASP A 328 -31.35 0.40 -7.87
N TYR A 329 -30.35 0.60 -7.00
CA TYR A 329 -28.92 0.67 -7.32
C TYR A 329 -28.53 1.75 -8.34
N LYS A 330 -29.32 2.84 -8.42
CA LYS A 330 -28.97 4.03 -9.23
C LYS A 330 -28.06 4.97 -8.47
N VAL A 331 -26.86 5.17 -8.99
CA VAL A 331 -25.90 6.19 -8.54
C VAL A 331 -26.51 7.58 -8.54
N PHE A 332 -25.95 8.47 -7.71
CA PHE A 332 -26.49 9.81 -7.46
C PHE A 332 -27.99 9.79 -7.05
N THR A 333 -28.41 8.79 -6.27
CA THR A 333 -29.75 8.76 -5.64
C THR A 333 -29.68 8.26 -4.19
N TRP A 334 -30.70 8.63 -3.40
CA TRP A 334 -30.87 8.17 -2.02
C TRP A 334 -32.25 7.53 -1.84
N ALA A 335 -32.30 6.34 -1.26
CA ALA A 335 -33.55 5.74 -0.78
C ALA A 335 -34.02 6.42 0.53
N ASP A 336 -35.34 6.59 0.67
CA ASP A 336 -36.00 7.47 1.67
C ASP A 336 -35.46 7.34 3.12
N ASP A 337 -35.22 6.11 3.59
CA ASP A 337 -34.78 5.85 4.97
C ASP A 337 -33.29 6.16 5.19
N TYR A 338 -32.43 5.88 4.19
CA TYR A 338 -30.98 6.12 4.27
C TYR A 338 -30.64 7.60 4.15
N GLY A 339 -31.22 8.30 3.18
CA GLY A 339 -30.98 9.74 2.96
C GLY A 339 -31.71 10.64 3.96
N SER A 340 -32.15 10.10 5.10
CA SER A 340 -32.97 10.81 6.08
C SER A 340 -32.10 11.68 7.01
N GLU A 341 -32.54 12.93 7.24
CA GLU A 341 -31.84 13.86 8.14
C GLU A 341 -31.62 13.24 9.55
N ASP A 342 -32.54 12.41 10.02
CA ASP A 342 -32.47 11.76 11.34
C ASP A 342 -31.32 10.75 11.46
N LEU A 343 -30.93 10.06 10.38
CA LEU A 343 -29.78 9.15 10.39
C LEU A 343 -28.46 9.91 10.39
N HIS A 344 -28.27 10.84 9.43
CA HIS A 344 -27.02 11.60 9.32
C HIS A 344 -26.73 12.40 10.61
N ASN A 345 -27.72 13.16 11.13
CA ASN A 345 -27.53 13.94 12.37
C ASN A 345 -27.15 13.07 13.59
N LYS A 346 -27.54 11.79 13.65
CA LYS A 346 -27.14 10.88 14.74
C LYS A 346 -25.70 10.39 14.61
N LEU A 347 -25.23 10.17 13.38
CA LEU A 347 -23.84 9.86 13.11
C LEU A 347 -22.97 11.08 13.46
N ASP A 348 -23.42 12.28 13.09
CA ASP A 348 -22.77 13.55 13.44
C ASP A 348 -22.75 13.78 14.98
N ASP A 349 -23.87 13.61 15.68
CA ASP A 349 -23.97 13.68 17.17
C ASP A 349 -23.06 12.65 17.88
N MET A 350 -22.65 11.58 17.19
CA MET A 350 -21.72 10.55 17.68
C MET A 350 -20.28 10.71 17.15
N ASN A 351 -20.01 11.73 16.34
CA ASN A 351 -18.74 11.98 15.64
C ASN A 351 -18.32 10.76 14.81
N PHE A 352 -19.12 10.42 13.79
CA PHE A 352 -18.79 9.43 12.76
C PHE A 352 -18.68 10.09 11.39
N HIS A 353 -17.56 9.87 10.72
CA HIS A 353 -17.42 10.18 9.29
C HIS A 353 -18.26 9.20 8.46
N LYS A 354 -18.85 9.69 7.37
CA LYS A 354 -19.72 8.91 6.50
C LYS A 354 -19.05 8.68 5.15
N ILE A 355 -18.99 7.43 4.71
CA ILE A 355 -18.53 7.06 3.36
C ILE A 355 -19.67 6.38 2.61
N THR A 356 -19.87 6.72 1.34
CA THR A 356 -20.79 6.03 0.41
C THR A 356 -20.03 5.34 -0.71
N ILE A 357 -20.44 4.14 -1.07
CA ILE A 357 -20.02 3.49 -2.33
C ILE A 357 -20.58 4.25 -3.54
N ASN A 358 -19.89 4.24 -4.68
CA ASN A 358 -20.38 4.82 -5.93
C ASN A 358 -19.75 4.09 -7.13
N ASP A 359 -20.42 3.03 -7.61
CA ASP A 359 -20.10 2.31 -8.84
C ASP A 359 -20.05 3.23 -10.07
N PRO A 360 -19.28 2.93 -11.13
CA PRO A 360 -19.23 3.77 -12.34
C PRO A 360 -20.49 3.70 -13.23
N ALA A 361 -21.39 2.73 -13.02
CA ALA A 361 -22.38 2.34 -14.03
C ALA A 361 -23.72 3.10 -13.94
N ILE A 362 -24.06 3.87 -14.99
CA ILE A 362 -25.34 4.59 -15.08
C ILE A 362 -26.45 3.66 -15.60
N LYS A 363 -27.50 3.45 -14.80
CA LYS A 363 -28.68 2.68 -15.22
C LYS A 363 -29.36 3.26 -16.47
N LYS A 364 -29.67 2.40 -17.45
CA LYS A 364 -30.30 2.75 -18.72
C LYS A 364 -31.83 2.83 -18.60
N GLU A 365 -32.35 3.94 -18.06
CA GLU A 365 -33.77 4.12 -17.74
C GLU A 365 -34.36 5.41 -18.34
N GLU A 366 -35.42 5.32 -19.16
CA GLU A 366 -36.14 6.51 -19.69
C GLU A 366 -36.71 7.34 -18.51
N GLY A 367 -36.38 8.62 -18.43
CA GLY A 367 -36.76 9.53 -17.35
C GLY A 367 -35.84 9.55 -16.12
N TYR A 368 -34.64 8.96 -16.19
CA TYR A 368 -33.56 9.12 -15.21
C TYR A 368 -32.53 10.11 -15.78
N GLU A 369 -32.29 11.21 -15.08
CA GLU A 369 -31.71 12.41 -15.70
C GLU A 369 -30.25 12.26 -16.13
N PHE A 370 -29.39 11.63 -15.33
CA PHE A 370 -27.99 11.35 -15.70
C PHE A 370 -27.88 10.49 -16.97
N TYR A 371 -28.77 9.51 -17.14
CA TYR A 371 -28.84 8.71 -18.38
C TYR A 371 -29.29 9.54 -19.58
N GLU A 372 -30.32 10.39 -19.43
CA GLU A 372 -30.78 11.26 -20.52
C GLU A 372 -29.72 12.33 -20.89
N GLU A 373 -28.97 12.86 -19.92
CA GLU A 373 -27.93 13.87 -20.13
C GLU A 373 -26.67 13.30 -20.80
N GLY A 374 -26.14 12.16 -20.34
CA GLY A 374 -25.00 11.52 -20.99
C GLY A 374 -25.32 10.99 -22.40
N VAL A 375 -26.61 10.76 -22.72
CA VAL A 375 -27.08 10.48 -24.08
C VAL A 375 -27.27 11.75 -24.93
N GLU A 376 -27.58 12.92 -24.34
CA GLU A 376 -27.63 14.20 -25.09
C GLU A 376 -26.22 14.77 -25.38
N ASN A 377 -25.26 14.56 -24.48
CA ASN A 377 -23.87 15.05 -24.61
C ASN A 377 -22.85 14.01 -25.12
N ASP A 378 -23.27 12.76 -25.30
CA ASP A 378 -22.48 11.65 -25.86
C ASP A 378 -21.29 11.17 -24.97
N TYR A 379 -21.49 11.17 -23.64
CA TYR A 379 -20.50 10.87 -22.59
C TYR A 379 -20.26 9.37 -22.30
N TYR A 380 -20.87 8.46 -23.07
CA TYR A 380 -20.83 7.02 -22.80
C TYR A 380 -20.02 6.25 -23.82
N ALA A 381 -19.25 5.27 -23.33
CA ALA A 381 -18.46 4.31 -24.11
C ALA A 381 -19.32 3.60 -25.18
N LYS A 382 -18.71 3.22 -26.31
CA LYS A 382 -19.44 2.86 -27.54
C LYS A 382 -19.12 1.46 -28.07
N ASN A 383 -20.09 0.82 -28.72
CA ASN A 383 -19.80 -0.30 -29.62
C ASN A 383 -19.26 0.26 -30.95
N PRO A 384 -18.44 -0.49 -31.74
CA PRO A 384 -17.93 -0.08 -33.06
C PRO A 384 -18.96 0.22 -34.17
N ASP A 385 -20.26 0.22 -33.87
CA ASP A 385 -21.31 0.75 -34.76
C ASP A 385 -21.79 2.17 -34.39
N GLY A 386 -21.18 2.77 -33.35
CA GLY A 386 -21.48 4.10 -32.82
C GLY A 386 -22.65 4.15 -31.84
N SER A 387 -23.24 3.02 -31.46
CA SER A 387 -24.22 2.96 -30.37
C SER A 387 -23.55 2.75 -29.01
N ASN A 388 -24.08 3.36 -27.95
CA ASN A 388 -23.51 3.23 -26.60
C ASN A 388 -23.45 1.76 -26.17
N PHE A 389 -22.34 1.36 -25.55
CA PHE A 389 -22.19 0.04 -24.92
C PHE A 389 -23.21 -0.13 -23.79
N VAL A 390 -23.67 -1.37 -23.58
CA VAL A 390 -24.61 -1.71 -22.51
C VAL A 390 -24.20 -3.04 -21.87
N GLY A 391 -23.92 -3.01 -20.57
CA GLY A 391 -23.69 -4.20 -19.73
C GLY A 391 -24.84 -4.45 -18.77
N GLU A 392 -24.89 -5.65 -18.16
CA GLU A 392 -25.76 -5.95 -17.01
C GLU A 392 -24.90 -5.97 -15.73
N VAL A 393 -25.30 -5.14 -14.75
CA VAL A 393 -24.66 -4.93 -13.43
C VAL A 393 -25.75 -4.77 -12.35
N TRP A 394 -25.44 -4.29 -11.13
CA TRP A 394 -26.39 -4.16 -10.01
C TRP A 394 -27.75 -3.51 -10.38
N PRO A 395 -27.80 -2.32 -11.00
CA PRO A 395 -29.05 -1.73 -11.47
C PRO A 395 -29.68 -2.39 -12.72
N GLY A 396 -29.05 -3.40 -13.33
CA GLY A 396 -29.47 -4.07 -14.56
C GLY A 396 -28.76 -3.53 -15.81
N ASP A 397 -29.50 -3.43 -16.93
CA ASP A 397 -29.11 -2.71 -18.16
C ASP A 397 -28.50 -1.33 -17.82
N SER A 398 -27.21 -1.14 -18.07
CA SER A 398 -26.47 0.10 -17.74
C SER A 398 -25.48 0.52 -18.83
N VAL A 399 -25.15 1.81 -18.85
CA VAL A 399 -24.15 2.43 -19.72
C VAL A 399 -22.99 2.96 -18.87
N PHE A 400 -21.79 2.99 -19.44
CA PHE A 400 -20.54 3.28 -18.72
C PHE A 400 -19.97 4.63 -19.19
N PRO A 401 -19.68 5.58 -18.28
CA PRO A 401 -19.00 6.83 -18.60
C PRO A 401 -17.66 6.59 -19.31
N ASP A 402 -17.35 7.44 -20.27
CA ASP A 402 -16.08 7.49 -21.00
C ASP A 402 -15.07 8.35 -20.23
N PHE A 403 -14.54 7.83 -19.12
CA PHE A 403 -13.64 8.57 -18.23
C PHE A 403 -12.32 9.00 -18.87
N SER A 404 -11.97 8.50 -20.06
CA SER A 404 -10.77 8.93 -20.81
C SER A 404 -10.81 10.44 -21.12
N ARG A 405 -12.02 11.01 -21.18
CA ARG A 405 -12.32 12.40 -21.54
C ARG A 405 -12.45 13.30 -20.33
N GLU A 406 -11.69 14.40 -20.33
CA GLU A 406 -11.67 15.41 -19.28
C GLU A 406 -13.07 15.97 -18.97
N GLU A 407 -13.89 16.22 -20.00
CA GLU A 407 -15.25 16.74 -19.82
C GLU A 407 -16.24 15.73 -19.19
N VAL A 408 -15.96 14.42 -19.31
CA VAL A 408 -16.74 13.36 -18.66
C VAL A 408 -16.32 13.23 -17.19
N ARG A 409 -15.03 13.42 -16.90
CA ARG A 409 -14.52 13.50 -15.51
C ARG A 409 -15.03 14.76 -14.80
N GLU A 410 -15.07 15.91 -15.48
CA GLU A 410 -15.73 17.13 -14.99
C GLU A 410 -17.22 16.90 -14.71
N TRP A 411 -17.93 16.22 -15.62
CA TRP A 411 -19.35 15.88 -15.42
C TRP A 411 -19.56 14.98 -14.21
N TRP A 412 -18.84 13.87 -14.11
CA TRP A 412 -18.88 12.96 -12.96
C TRP A 412 -18.62 13.70 -11.64
N ALA A 413 -17.60 14.58 -11.61
CA ALA A 413 -17.28 15.41 -10.46
C ALA A 413 -18.39 16.42 -10.08
N ASN A 414 -19.30 16.78 -11.00
CA ASN A 414 -20.42 17.66 -10.71
C ASN A 414 -21.55 16.94 -9.95
N GLU A 415 -21.93 15.74 -10.38
CA GLU A 415 -23.14 15.04 -9.89
C GLU A 415 -22.99 14.47 -8.46
N HIS A 416 -21.80 14.60 -7.87
CA HIS A 416 -21.51 14.28 -6.48
C HIS A 416 -22.11 15.26 -5.46
N ASP A 417 -22.77 16.35 -5.88
CA ASP A 417 -23.49 17.24 -4.95
C ASP A 417 -24.56 16.47 -4.14
N VAL A 418 -25.20 15.46 -4.77
CA VAL A 418 -26.13 14.52 -4.13
C VAL A 418 -25.54 13.81 -2.90
N LEU A 419 -24.22 13.63 -2.84
CA LEU A 419 -23.51 13.05 -1.70
C LEU A 419 -23.04 14.13 -0.73
N PHE A 420 -22.40 15.19 -1.22
CA PHE A 420 -21.85 16.24 -0.35
C PHE A 420 -22.93 17.09 0.36
N ASP A 421 -24.11 17.30 -0.23
CA ASP A 421 -25.27 17.94 0.45
C ASP A 421 -25.82 17.10 1.63
N LYS A 422 -25.39 15.84 1.77
CA LYS A 422 -25.66 14.99 2.95
C LYS A 422 -24.54 15.01 4.00
N GLY A 423 -23.47 15.76 3.76
CA GLY A 423 -22.26 15.69 4.58
C GLY A 423 -21.62 14.31 4.51
N ILE A 424 -21.42 13.77 3.30
CA ILE A 424 -20.53 12.63 3.07
C ILE A 424 -19.08 13.13 3.09
N ASP A 425 -18.20 12.35 3.71
CA ASP A 425 -16.81 12.72 4.04
C ASP A 425 -15.77 11.95 3.24
N GLY A 426 -16.15 10.80 2.67
CA GLY A 426 -15.34 10.04 1.72
C GLY A 426 -16.22 9.30 0.71
N VAL A 427 -15.65 8.91 -0.44
CA VAL A 427 -16.34 8.12 -1.47
C VAL A 427 -15.58 6.82 -1.69
N TRP A 428 -16.29 5.74 -1.98
CA TRP A 428 -15.72 4.44 -2.31
C TRP A 428 -16.11 4.05 -3.74
N ASN A 429 -15.20 4.14 -4.69
CA ASN A 429 -15.40 3.59 -6.03
C ASN A 429 -15.22 2.07 -5.97
N ASP A 430 -16.15 1.34 -6.60
CA ASP A 430 -16.19 -0.12 -6.64
C ASP A 430 -16.67 -0.57 -8.03
N MET A 431 -16.50 -1.85 -8.37
CA MET A 431 -16.93 -2.40 -9.67
C MET A 431 -16.26 -1.71 -10.89
N ASN A 432 -15.11 -1.07 -10.68
CA ASN A 432 -14.48 -0.14 -11.60
C ASN A 432 -13.32 -0.71 -12.43
N GLU A 433 -13.26 -2.03 -12.57
CA GLU A 433 -12.30 -2.76 -13.40
C GLU A 433 -12.33 -2.48 -14.92
N PRO A 434 -13.44 -2.09 -15.60
CA PRO A 434 -14.84 -2.05 -15.20
C PRO A 434 -15.51 -3.43 -15.19
N ALA A 435 -16.35 -3.67 -14.17
CA ALA A 435 -17.09 -4.91 -14.02
C ALA A 435 -18.41 -4.97 -14.83
N VAL A 436 -18.69 -6.13 -15.43
CA VAL A 436 -19.92 -6.49 -16.15
C VAL A 436 -20.23 -7.97 -15.89
N PHE A 437 -21.40 -8.29 -15.32
CA PHE A 437 -21.72 -9.66 -14.89
C PHE A 437 -21.80 -10.68 -16.05
N ASP A 438 -22.15 -10.22 -17.25
CA ASP A 438 -22.41 -11.07 -18.42
C ASP A 438 -21.24 -11.05 -19.43
N GLY A 439 -20.04 -11.45 -18.98
CA GLY A 439 -18.82 -11.54 -19.79
C GLY A 439 -17.75 -12.51 -19.22
N PRO A 440 -16.83 -13.06 -20.04
CA PRO A 440 -15.62 -13.69 -19.53
C PRO A 440 -14.73 -12.64 -18.85
N TYR A 441 -14.05 -13.00 -17.77
CA TYR A 441 -13.34 -12.07 -16.88
C TYR A 441 -14.23 -10.94 -16.31
N HIS A 442 -15.56 -11.11 -16.35
CA HIS A 442 -16.57 -10.16 -15.85
C HIS A 442 -16.32 -8.71 -16.30
N THR A 443 -15.94 -8.48 -17.56
CA THR A 443 -15.70 -7.13 -18.09
C THR A 443 -16.34 -6.92 -19.47
N MET A 444 -16.35 -5.67 -19.95
CA MET A 444 -16.94 -5.30 -21.23
C MET A 444 -16.10 -5.77 -22.43
N PRO A 445 -16.71 -5.94 -23.63
CA PRO A 445 -16.00 -6.39 -24.82
C PRO A 445 -14.78 -5.53 -25.12
N LEU A 446 -13.65 -6.16 -25.47
CA LEU A 446 -12.39 -5.48 -25.72
C LEU A 446 -12.42 -4.53 -26.95
N ASP A 447 -13.43 -4.64 -27.80
CA ASP A 447 -13.70 -3.74 -28.94
C ASP A 447 -14.67 -2.60 -28.62
N VAL A 448 -15.07 -2.39 -27.36
CA VAL A 448 -15.73 -1.13 -26.94
C VAL A 448 -14.77 0.05 -27.16
N GLU A 449 -15.28 1.17 -27.66
CA GLU A 449 -14.54 2.38 -28.02
C GLU A 449 -14.72 3.46 -26.94
N PHE A 450 -13.61 4.09 -26.56
CA PHE A 450 -13.46 5.20 -25.60
C PHE A 450 -12.76 6.39 -26.30
N GLY A 451 -13.05 7.63 -25.92
CA GLY A 451 -12.49 8.84 -26.53
C GLY A 451 -13.07 9.21 -27.90
N GLU A 452 -12.82 10.44 -28.37
CA GLU A 452 -13.37 10.97 -29.63
C GLU A 452 -12.33 11.17 -30.75
N GLY A 453 -12.72 10.85 -32.00
CA GLY A 453 -12.11 11.42 -33.21
C GLY A 453 -10.81 10.76 -33.66
N GLU A 454 -9.68 11.41 -33.36
CA GLU A 454 -8.33 10.86 -33.61
C GLU A 454 -7.72 10.27 -32.33
N ASP A 455 -8.32 10.55 -31.16
CA ASP A 455 -7.91 10.07 -29.83
C ASP A 455 -8.72 8.85 -29.35
N THR A 456 -9.63 8.33 -30.18
CA THR A 456 -10.44 7.13 -29.88
C THR A 456 -9.57 5.87 -29.76
N MET A 457 -9.74 5.15 -28.65
CA MET A 457 -9.04 3.91 -28.31
C MET A 457 -10.01 2.76 -27.99
N SER A 458 -9.54 1.53 -28.11
CA SER A 458 -10.32 0.34 -27.72
C SER A 458 -10.18 0.05 -26.23
N HIS A 459 -11.18 -0.62 -25.65
CA HIS A 459 -11.16 -1.11 -24.27
C HIS A 459 -9.92 -1.98 -24.02
N GLU A 460 -9.47 -2.78 -24.98
CA GLU A 460 -8.20 -3.53 -24.94
C GLU A 460 -6.97 -2.68 -24.53
N ALA A 461 -6.95 -1.39 -24.87
CA ALA A 461 -5.87 -0.44 -24.58
C ALA A 461 -6.16 0.52 -23.42
N TYR A 462 -7.43 0.67 -23.02
CA TYR A 462 -7.87 1.59 -21.97
C TYR A 462 -8.25 0.92 -20.64
N HIS A 463 -8.58 -0.37 -20.68
CA HIS A 463 -9.13 -1.16 -19.57
C HIS A 463 -8.48 -0.88 -18.21
N ASN A 464 -7.17 -1.09 -18.07
CA ASN A 464 -6.45 -0.91 -16.79
C ASN A 464 -6.31 0.57 -16.35
N LEU A 465 -6.85 1.55 -17.09
CA LEU A 465 -6.90 2.97 -16.71
C LEU A 465 -8.31 3.42 -16.27
N TYR A 466 -9.33 2.58 -16.39
CA TYR A 466 -10.72 2.97 -16.19
C TYR A 466 -10.99 3.49 -14.76
N GLY A 467 -10.63 2.72 -13.74
CA GLY A 467 -10.78 3.13 -12.34
C GLY A 467 -9.73 4.14 -11.88
N HIS A 468 -8.56 4.22 -12.54
CA HIS A 468 -7.60 5.32 -12.32
C HIS A 468 -8.20 6.69 -12.71
N ASP A 469 -8.80 6.76 -13.90
CA ASP A 469 -9.44 7.97 -14.40
C ASP A 469 -10.76 8.28 -13.66
N GLU A 470 -11.51 7.26 -13.21
CA GLU A 470 -12.65 7.46 -12.29
C GLU A 470 -12.21 7.99 -10.91
N ALA A 471 -11.11 7.47 -10.36
CA ALA A 471 -10.57 7.94 -9.09
C ALA A 471 -10.15 9.42 -9.19
N GLU A 472 -9.53 9.83 -10.31
CA GLU A 472 -9.27 11.25 -10.60
C GLU A 472 -10.58 12.07 -10.65
N ALA A 473 -11.61 11.58 -11.34
CA ALA A 473 -12.90 12.26 -11.45
C ALA A 473 -13.61 12.41 -10.09
N THR A 474 -13.59 11.36 -9.28
CA THR A 474 -14.19 11.31 -7.94
C THR A 474 -13.43 12.19 -6.96
N TYR A 475 -12.09 12.19 -7.02
CA TYR A 475 -11.21 13.06 -6.26
C TYR A 475 -11.41 14.55 -6.62
N ASN A 476 -11.57 14.87 -7.90
CA ASN A 476 -11.90 16.23 -8.36
C ASN A 476 -13.24 16.75 -7.81
N ALA A 477 -14.18 15.87 -7.47
CA ALA A 477 -15.42 16.26 -6.80
C ALA A 477 -15.17 16.87 -5.41
N PHE A 478 -14.16 16.41 -4.67
CA PHE A 478 -13.76 17.02 -3.39
C PHE A 478 -13.14 18.39 -3.60
N LYS A 479 -12.16 18.53 -4.51
CA LYS A 479 -11.56 19.84 -4.88
C LYS A 479 -12.62 20.86 -5.34
N LYS A 480 -13.80 20.40 -5.77
CA LYS A 480 -14.97 21.21 -6.15
C LYS A 480 -15.91 21.56 -4.98
N TYR A 481 -16.30 20.57 -4.16
CA TYR A 481 -17.35 20.72 -3.14
C TYR A 481 -16.84 20.89 -1.71
N LYS A 482 -15.66 20.34 -1.40
CA LYS A 482 -14.93 20.47 -0.13
C LYS A 482 -13.50 21.02 -0.39
N PRO A 483 -13.34 22.18 -1.06
CA PRO A 483 -12.02 22.67 -1.52
C PRO A 483 -11.00 22.94 -0.41
N GLU A 484 -11.47 23.13 0.83
CA GLU A 484 -10.61 23.40 2.00
C GLU A 484 -10.24 22.12 2.77
N GLU A 485 -10.83 20.95 2.45
CA GLU A 485 -10.67 19.68 3.16
C GLU A 485 -9.90 18.65 2.29
N ARG A 486 -9.09 17.80 2.94
CA ARG A 486 -8.37 16.71 2.26
C ARG A 486 -9.34 15.59 1.83
N PRO A 487 -9.33 15.16 0.55
CA PRO A 487 -10.17 14.09 0.05
C PRO A 487 -9.92 12.76 0.75
N PHE A 488 -10.95 11.93 0.82
CA PHE A 488 -10.79 10.49 1.00
C PHE A 488 -11.58 9.75 -0.08
N VAL A 489 -10.87 9.21 -1.07
CA VAL A 489 -11.39 8.23 -2.01
C VAL A 489 -10.82 6.87 -1.65
N LEU A 490 -11.65 5.83 -1.65
CA LEU A 490 -11.26 4.43 -1.63
C LEU A 490 -11.59 3.82 -3.00
N THR A 491 -10.71 3.01 -3.57
CA THR A 491 -10.96 2.29 -4.82
C THR A 491 -10.68 0.79 -4.69
N ARG A 492 -11.20 0.00 -5.63
CA ARG A 492 -10.87 -1.41 -5.87
C ARG A 492 -9.92 -1.57 -7.06
N ASP A 493 -10.22 -0.88 -8.16
CA ASP A 493 -9.35 -0.74 -9.33
C ASP A 493 -8.23 0.28 -9.10
N ALA A 494 -7.03 -0.01 -9.61
CA ALA A 494 -5.95 0.96 -9.71
C ALA A 494 -4.95 0.64 -10.84
N TYR A 495 -4.23 1.71 -11.24
CA TYR A 495 -3.06 1.68 -12.11
C TYR A 495 -1.86 2.34 -11.40
N ALA A 496 -0.68 2.27 -12.01
CA ALA A 496 0.46 3.10 -11.61
C ALA A 496 0.05 4.59 -11.54
N GLY A 497 0.21 5.25 -10.39
CA GLY A 497 -0.19 6.65 -10.19
C GLY A 497 -1.53 6.87 -9.50
N THR A 498 -2.35 5.83 -9.24
CA THR A 498 -3.64 6.00 -8.52
C THR A 498 -3.45 6.52 -7.08
N GLN A 499 -2.25 6.36 -6.49
CA GLN A 499 -1.91 6.88 -5.16
C GLN A 499 -2.09 8.39 -4.99
N ARG A 500 -2.14 9.15 -6.09
CA ARG A 500 -2.44 10.59 -6.10
C ARG A 500 -3.88 10.90 -5.66
N TYR A 501 -4.80 9.95 -5.85
CA TYR A 501 -6.25 10.18 -5.78
C TYR A 501 -6.97 9.33 -4.75
N ALA A 502 -6.55 8.08 -4.53
CA ALA A 502 -7.29 7.11 -3.71
C ALA A 502 -6.42 6.20 -2.84
N ALA A 503 -6.98 5.79 -1.70
CA ALA A 503 -6.57 4.60 -0.96
C ALA A 503 -7.07 3.33 -1.67
N LEU A 504 -6.40 2.19 -1.48
CA LEU A 504 -6.74 0.92 -2.12
C LEU A 504 -7.23 -0.11 -1.10
N TRP A 505 -8.20 -0.92 -1.50
CA TRP A 505 -8.58 -2.15 -0.81
C TRP A 505 -8.47 -3.37 -1.73
N THR A 506 -7.88 -4.47 -1.23
CA THR A 506 -7.56 -5.70 -2.00
C THR A 506 -8.74 -6.66 -2.19
N GLY A 507 -9.89 -6.08 -2.57
CA GLY A 507 -11.10 -6.75 -3.04
C GLY A 507 -11.70 -7.84 -2.14
N ASP A 508 -12.48 -8.72 -2.78
CA ASP A 508 -13.36 -9.71 -2.13
C ASP A 508 -12.58 -10.93 -1.58
N ASN A 509 -11.71 -10.68 -0.60
CA ASN A 509 -10.96 -11.71 0.10
C ASN A 509 -11.88 -12.69 0.85
N VAL A 510 -11.42 -13.93 1.09
CA VAL A 510 -12.23 -14.97 1.74
C VAL A 510 -11.82 -15.13 3.20
N SER A 511 -12.78 -15.46 4.07
CA SER A 511 -12.55 -15.82 5.47
C SER A 511 -11.78 -17.15 5.64
N GLN A 512 -10.51 -17.17 5.26
CA GLN A 512 -9.63 -18.34 5.29
C GLN A 512 -8.21 -17.98 5.75
N TRP A 513 -7.53 -18.94 6.40
CA TRP A 513 -6.18 -18.74 6.92
C TRP A 513 -5.16 -18.38 5.85
N ASP A 514 -5.28 -18.97 4.66
CA ASP A 514 -4.37 -18.68 3.54
C ASP A 514 -4.60 -17.25 2.98
N HIS A 515 -5.78 -16.63 3.14
CA HIS A 515 -6.00 -15.21 2.84
C HIS A 515 -5.41 -14.28 3.90
N LEU A 516 -5.51 -14.65 5.18
CA LEU A 516 -4.84 -13.94 6.27
C LEU A 516 -3.30 -14.03 6.14
N GLN A 517 -2.76 -15.11 5.58
CA GLN A 517 -1.34 -15.16 5.22
C GLN A 517 -1.05 -14.33 3.95
N MET A 518 -1.85 -14.44 2.89
CA MET A 518 -1.67 -13.76 1.59
C MET A 518 -1.75 -12.24 1.67
N SER A 519 -2.57 -11.66 2.55
CA SER A 519 -2.67 -10.20 2.63
C SER A 519 -1.41 -9.51 3.17
N LEU A 520 -0.50 -10.25 3.81
CA LEU A 520 0.77 -9.71 4.30
C LEU A 520 1.78 -9.40 3.17
N PRO A 521 2.18 -10.34 2.29
CA PRO A 521 3.00 -10.04 1.13
C PRO A 521 2.26 -9.21 0.08
N MET A 522 0.94 -9.39 -0.09
CA MET A 522 0.13 -8.63 -1.05
C MET A 522 0.14 -7.13 -0.71
N ASN A 523 -0.26 -6.74 0.51
CA ASN A 523 -0.25 -5.33 0.90
C ASN A 523 1.18 -4.74 0.92
N ALA A 524 2.20 -5.55 1.23
CA ALA A 524 3.60 -5.13 1.17
C ALA A 524 4.07 -4.86 -0.27
N ASN A 525 3.68 -5.70 -1.24
CA ASN A 525 4.00 -5.53 -2.65
C ASN A 525 3.22 -4.36 -3.29
N VAL A 526 1.95 -4.15 -2.91
CA VAL A 526 1.19 -2.93 -3.25
C VAL A 526 1.90 -1.67 -2.70
N GLY A 527 2.35 -1.71 -1.44
CA GLY A 527 3.11 -0.62 -0.82
C GLY A 527 4.43 -0.32 -1.54
N LEU A 528 5.21 -1.36 -1.89
CA LEU A 528 6.40 -1.24 -2.74
C LEU A 528 6.10 -0.80 -4.17
N SER A 529 4.83 -0.78 -4.59
CA SER A 529 4.39 -0.29 -5.90
C SER A 529 3.86 1.16 -5.85
N GLY A 530 4.22 1.91 -4.80
CA GLY A 530 3.88 3.32 -4.63
C GLY A 530 2.47 3.60 -4.09
N GLN A 531 1.74 2.57 -3.65
CA GLN A 531 0.41 2.67 -3.06
C GLN A 531 0.48 2.36 -1.54
N PRO A 532 0.99 3.28 -0.70
CA PRO A 532 1.21 3.04 0.72
C PRO A 532 -0.10 2.94 1.53
N PHE A 533 -1.20 3.57 1.06
CA PHE A 533 -2.51 3.52 1.70
C PHE A 533 -3.33 2.33 1.19
N VAL A 534 -2.91 1.12 1.56
CA VAL A 534 -3.54 -0.16 1.18
C VAL A 534 -4.08 -0.91 2.41
N GLY A 535 -5.11 -1.73 2.22
CA GLY A 535 -5.55 -2.70 3.22
C GLY A 535 -6.40 -3.82 2.62
N ASN A 536 -6.72 -4.82 3.42
CA ASN A 536 -7.66 -5.89 3.10
C ASN A 536 -8.84 -5.84 4.08
N ASP A 537 -9.96 -6.50 3.78
CA ASP A 537 -11.07 -6.58 4.72
C ASP A 537 -10.77 -7.52 5.88
N ILE A 538 -10.89 -6.98 7.10
CA ILE A 538 -10.51 -7.65 8.34
C ILE A 538 -11.60 -8.66 8.72
N GLY A 539 -11.23 -9.95 8.67
CA GLY A 539 -12.14 -11.10 8.88
C GLY A 539 -12.49 -11.85 7.59
N GLY A 540 -12.22 -11.25 6.43
CA GLY A 540 -12.59 -11.79 5.11
C GLY A 540 -14.00 -11.38 4.69
N PHE A 541 -14.14 -10.89 3.46
CA PHE A 541 -15.41 -10.46 2.89
C PHE A 541 -16.37 -11.62 2.62
N ALA A 542 -15.86 -12.63 1.90
CA ALA A 542 -16.60 -13.84 1.53
C ALA A 542 -16.48 -14.94 2.61
N ASP A 543 -17.47 -15.84 2.66
CA ASP A 543 -17.69 -16.81 3.75
C ASP A 543 -17.90 -16.15 5.13
N ARG A 544 -17.39 -16.75 6.21
CA ARG A 544 -17.40 -16.27 7.61
C ARG A 544 -16.18 -16.83 8.34
N PRO A 545 -15.43 -16.04 9.13
CA PRO A 545 -14.37 -16.57 9.96
C PRO A 545 -14.95 -17.25 11.20
N ASP A 546 -14.14 -18.07 11.86
CA ASP A 546 -14.42 -18.48 13.23
C ASP A 546 -13.84 -17.49 14.25
N LYS A 547 -13.97 -17.82 15.54
CA LYS A 547 -13.49 -16.98 16.65
C LYS A 547 -11.98 -16.81 16.67
N GLU A 548 -11.23 -17.83 16.28
CA GLU A 548 -9.77 -17.81 16.31
C GLU A 548 -9.24 -17.00 15.12
N MET A 549 -9.77 -17.28 13.93
CA MET A 549 -9.42 -16.56 12.71
C MET A 549 -9.74 -15.07 12.80
N TYR A 550 -10.95 -14.68 13.25
CA TYR A 550 -11.27 -13.25 13.41
C TYR A 550 -10.38 -12.57 14.46
N ALA A 551 -10.07 -13.24 15.58
CA ALA A 551 -9.15 -12.70 16.59
C ALA A 551 -7.73 -12.47 16.01
N ARG A 552 -7.21 -13.41 15.22
CA ARG A 552 -5.93 -13.24 14.50
C ARG A 552 -5.98 -12.17 13.41
N TRP A 553 -7.13 -12.00 12.75
CA TRP A 553 -7.27 -10.97 11.73
C TRP A 553 -7.36 -9.56 12.33
N ILE A 554 -8.09 -9.35 13.44
CA ILE A 554 -8.16 -8.03 14.10
C ILE A 554 -6.87 -7.69 14.85
N GLU A 555 -6.10 -8.69 15.29
CA GLU A 555 -4.73 -8.51 15.81
C GLU A 555 -3.85 -7.75 14.82
N VAL A 556 -3.73 -8.22 13.58
CA VAL A 556 -2.93 -7.56 12.53
C VAL A 556 -3.69 -6.42 11.85
N GLY A 557 -5.02 -6.53 11.72
CA GLY A 557 -5.92 -5.59 11.06
C GLY A 557 -5.83 -4.16 11.61
N ALA A 558 -5.57 -4.02 12.91
CA ALA A 558 -5.33 -2.74 13.56
C ALA A 558 -4.05 -2.01 13.09
N PHE A 559 -3.12 -2.73 12.45
CA PHE A 559 -1.83 -2.23 11.93
C PHE A 559 -1.70 -2.34 10.40
N LEU A 560 -2.81 -2.56 9.69
CA LEU A 560 -2.84 -2.32 8.25
C LEU A 560 -2.84 -0.80 7.99
N PRO A 561 -2.28 -0.28 6.88
CA PRO A 561 -2.34 1.14 6.55
C PRO A 561 -3.81 1.61 6.49
N PHE A 562 -4.61 0.99 5.63
CA PHE A 562 -6.07 1.08 5.63
C PHE A 562 -6.68 -0.04 6.49
N SER A 563 -7.55 0.31 7.44
CA SER A 563 -8.09 -0.63 8.45
C SER A 563 -9.62 -0.65 8.40
N ARG A 564 -10.19 -1.60 7.64
CA ARG A 564 -11.64 -1.76 7.43
C ARG A 564 -12.12 -3.15 7.86
N ILE A 565 -13.16 -3.21 8.68
CA ILE A 565 -13.97 -4.41 8.88
C ILE A 565 -15.13 -4.36 7.87
N HIS A 566 -15.23 -5.33 6.97
CA HIS A 566 -16.27 -5.40 5.92
C HIS A 566 -16.56 -6.86 5.53
N TYR A 567 -17.77 -7.15 5.04
CA TYR A 567 -18.26 -8.50 4.76
C TYR A 567 -19.57 -8.57 3.97
N ASP A 568 -19.78 -9.66 3.22
CA ASP A 568 -21.00 -9.99 2.45
C ASP A 568 -22.24 -10.10 3.36
N ASN A 569 -23.43 -10.04 2.77
CA ASN A 569 -24.70 -10.09 3.47
C ASN A 569 -24.96 -11.47 4.10
N ASP A 570 -25.61 -11.46 5.26
CA ASP A 570 -26.12 -12.66 5.92
C ASP A 570 -27.25 -13.36 5.13
N ALA A 571 -27.61 -12.94 3.91
CA ALA A 571 -28.76 -13.50 3.18
C ALA A 571 -28.47 -14.92 2.67
N LYS A 572 -27.22 -15.20 2.27
CA LYS A 572 -26.75 -16.50 1.76
C LYS A 572 -26.27 -17.45 2.88
N ALA A 573 -25.77 -16.90 3.99
CA ALA A 573 -25.10 -17.65 5.05
C ALA A 573 -26.01 -18.62 5.85
N GLU A 574 -25.47 -19.78 6.26
CA GLU A 574 -26.19 -20.74 7.14
C GLU A 574 -26.40 -20.17 8.56
N VAL A 575 -25.51 -19.29 9.00
CA VAL A 575 -25.56 -18.59 10.29
C VAL A 575 -25.64 -17.10 9.99
N LYS A 576 -26.68 -16.43 10.49
CA LYS A 576 -26.80 -14.97 10.44
C LYS A 576 -26.05 -14.38 11.64
N GLN A 577 -24.83 -13.92 11.39
CA GLN A 577 -23.90 -13.38 12.37
C GLN A 577 -22.97 -12.41 11.63
N GLY A 578 -22.99 -11.14 12.07
CA GLY A 578 -22.09 -10.12 11.57
C GLY A 578 -20.63 -10.35 11.98
N GLN A 579 -19.75 -9.49 11.48
CA GLN A 579 -18.32 -9.50 11.83
C GLN A 579 -17.89 -8.28 12.66
N GLU A 580 -18.83 -7.61 13.33
CA GLU A 580 -18.48 -6.56 14.29
C GLU A 580 -17.69 -7.17 15.48
N PRO A 581 -16.80 -6.43 16.15
CA PRO A 581 -15.92 -6.92 17.22
C PRO A 581 -16.58 -7.77 18.33
N TRP A 582 -17.86 -7.53 18.60
CA TRP A 582 -18.65 -8.23 19.62
C TRP A 582 -19.36 -9.51 19.14
N ALA A 583 -19.44 -9.76 17.83
CA ALA A 583 -20.20 -10.87 17.26
C ALA A 583 -19.64 -12.24 17.69
N PHE A 584 -18.31 -12.33 17.81
CA PHE A 584 -17.59 -13.54 18.21
C PHE A 584 -17.55 -13.74 19.73
N GLY A 585 -18.12 -12.83 20.52
CA GLY A 585 -18.28 -12.94 21.98
C GLY A 585 -17.09 -12.40 22.79
N GLN A 586 -17.30 -12.28 24.11
CA GLN A 586 -16.51 -11.41 25.02
C GLN A 586 -14.98 -11.52 24.91
N GLU A 587 -14.43 -12.73 24.77
CA GLU A 587 -12.98 -12.95 24.63
C GLU A 587 -12.41 -12.25 23.38
N VAL A 588 -13.10 -12.40 22.25
CA VAL A 588 -12.73 -11.76 20.97
C VAL A 588 -13.10 -10.27 20.97
N GLU A 589 -14.14 -9.86 21.70
CA GLU A 589 -14.48 -8.45 21.92
C GLU A 589 -13.37 -7.72 22.70
N GLU A 590 -12.81 -8.37 23.73
CA GLU A 590 -11.71 -7.85 24.54
C GLU A 590 -10.38 -7.81 23.75
N ILE A 591 -10.10 -8.83 22.92
CA ILE A 591 -8.96 -8.84 21.98
C ILE A 591 -9.09 -7.73 20.93
N SER A 592 -10.23 -7.65 20.24
CA SER A 592 -10.50 -6.61 19.24
C SER A 592 -10.30 -5.23 19.83
N LYS A 593 -10.89 -4.98 21.01
CA LYS A 593 -10.74 -3.72 21.72
C LYS A 593 -9.28 -3.42 22.09
N LYS A 594 -8.50 -4.40 22.57
CA LYS A 594 -7.08 -4.23 22.88
C LYS A 594 -6.32 -3.67 21.67
N TYR A 595 -6.46 -4.29 20.51
CA TYR A 595 -5.69 -3.93 19.31
C TYR A 595 -6.21 -2.68 18.62
N ILE A 596 -7.53 -2.48 18.56
CA ILE A 596 -8.11 -1.21 18.11
C ILE A 596 -7.62 -0.05 19.00
N GLU A 597 -7.66 -0.19 20.34
CA GLU A 597 -7.09 0.84 21.22
C GLU A 597 -5.57 1.05 21.03
N MET A 598 -4.81 0.08 20.49
CA MET A 598 -3.39 0.29 20.16
C MET A 598 -3.24 1.18 18.93
N ARG A 599 -4.05 1.01 17.88
CA ARG A 599 -4.07 1.91 16.71
C ARG A 599 -4.28 3.38 17.11
N TYR A 600 -5.27 3.65 17.98
CA TYR A 600 -5.56 5.02 18.43
C TYR A 600 -4.49 5.60 19.36
N LYS A 601 -3.83 4.77 20.19
CA LYS A 601 -2.63 5.20 20.95
C LYS A 601 -1.49 5.57 20.00
N LEU A 602 -1.33 4.84 18.90
CA LEU A 602 -0.30 5.04 17.87
C LEU A 602 -0.65 6.11 16.83
N MET A 603 -1.81 6.78 16.91
CA MET A 603 -2.21 7.78 15.91
C MET A 603 -1.15 8.86 15.61
N PRO A 604 -0.40 9.40 16.60
CA PRO A 604 0.69 10.35 16.31
C PRO A 604 1.83 9.75 15.47
N TYR A 605 2.15 8.47 15.69
CA TYR A 605 3.17 7.75 14.93
C TYR A 605 2.68 7.38 13.53
N LEU A 606 1.48 6.82 13.43
CA LEU A 606 0.87 6.43 12.15
C LEU A 606 0.68 7.64 11.23
N TYR A 607 0.21 8.77 11.77
CA TYR A 607 0.04 10.00 10.99
C TYR A 607 1.37 10.57 10.49
N ASN A 608 2.43 10.48 11.29
CA ASN A 608 3.79 10.84 10.84
C ASN A 608 4.31 9.84 9.78
N THR A 609 4.06 8.53 9.92
CA THR A 609 4.42 7.55 8.87
C THR A 609 3.70 7.82 7.54
N PHE A 610 2.45 8.32 7.59
CA PHE A 610 1.73 8.79 6.40
C PHE A 610 2.26 10.14 5.87
N LYS A 611 2.81 11.01 6.72
CA LYS A 611 3.56 12.19 6.30
C LYS A 611 4.83 11.80 5.54
N ASP A 612 5.62 10.86 6.07
CA ASP A 612 6.80 10.31 5.40
C ASP A 612 6.44 9.69 4.04
N ALA A 613 5.33 8.95 3.98
CA ALA A 613 4.78 8.38 2.75
C ALA A 613 4.37 9.45 1.71
N SER A 614 3.77 10.58 2.14
CA SER A 614 3.46 11.70 1.24
C SER A 614 4.70 12.40 0.68
N GLU A 615 5.84 12.33 1.38
CA GLU A 615 7.10 12.96 0.93
C GLU A 615 8.01 12.04 0.13
N THR A 616 7.90 10.71 0.28
CA THR A 616 8.87 9.74 -0.27
C THR A 616 8.25 8.56 -1.01
N GLY A 617 6.93 8.39 -0.98
CA GLY A 617 6.25 7.18 -1.45
C GLY A 617 6.43 5.96 -0.53
N SER A 618 7.13 6.10 0.60
CA SER A 618 7.44 4.99 1.53
C SER A 618 6.20 4.19 1.95
N PRO A 619 6.26 2.85 2.01
CA PRO A 619 5.15 2.05 2.52
C PRO A 619 4.92 2.31 4.01
N VAL A 620 3.68 2.20 4.47
CA VAL A 620 3.35 2.19 5.91
C VAL A 620 3.49 0.76 6.48
N GLN A 621 3.07 -0.24 5.72
CA GLN A 621 3.39 -1.66 5.92
C GLN A 621 4.61 -2.01 5.05
N GLN A 622 5.79 -2.00 5.65
CA GLN A 622 7.07 -2.20 4.97
C GLN A 622 7.53 -3.66 5.12
N PRO A 623 7.83 -4.40 4.04
CA PRO A 623 8.47 -5.71 4.16
C PRO A 623 9.88 -5.56 4.73
N LEU A 624 10.41 -6.60 5.40
CA LEU A 624 11.69 -6.46 6.13
C LEU A 624 12.86 -6.07 5.20
N VAL A 625 12.89 -6.58 3.96
CA VAL A 625 13.90 -6.21 2.96
C VAL A 625 13.95 -4.71 2.63
N TYR A 626 12.87 -3.96 2.86
CA TYR A 626 12.85 -2.49 2.67
C TYR A 626 13.86 -1.80 3.59
N GLN A 627 13.83 -2.07 4.89
CA GLN A 627 14.78 -1.47 5.86
C GLN A 627 16.11 -2.24 5.96
N PHE A 628 16.11 -3.51 5.58
CA PHE A 628 17.20 -4.45 5.86
C PHE A 628 17.74 -5.10 4.57
N GLN A 629 17.82 -4.35 3.47
CA GLN A 629 18.26 -4.81 2.13
C GLN A 629 19.59 -5.58 2.11
N LYS A 630 20.48 -5.34 3.07
CA LYS A 630 21.81 -5.98 3.18
C LYS A 630 21.77 -7.32 3.93
N ASP A 631 20.62 -7.68 4.51
CA ASP A 631 20.37 -8.96 5.17
C ASP A 631 19.57 -9.89 4.24
N GLU A 632 20.28 -10.76 3.51
CA GLU A 632 19.70 -11.76 2.57
C GLU A 632 18.57 -12.58 3.20
N ASN A 633 18.57 -12.79 4.52
CA ASN A 633 17.55 -13.59 5.22
C ASN A 633 16.17 -12.90 5.20
N THR A 634 16.09 -11.62 4.84
CA THR A 634 14.84 -10.85 4.83
C THR A 634 14.06 -10.91 3.51
N TYR A 635 14.69 -11.39 2.43
CA TYR A 635 14.17 -11.26 1.06
C TYR A 635 12.87 -12.06 0.85
N ASP A 636 12.79 -13.27 1.40
CA ASP A 636 11.63 -14.16 1.26
C ASP A 636 10.64 -14.06 2.44
N ILE A 637 10.79 -13.08 3.36
CA ILE A 637 9.96 -12.98 4.56
C ILE A 637 8.60 -12.33 4.23
N ALA A 638 7.61 -13.20 3.99
CA ALA A 638 6.23 -12.81 3.70
C ALA A 638 5.32 -12.69 4.94
N ASP A 639 5.66 -13.30 6.10
CA ASP A 639 4.79 -13.37 7.28
C ASP A 639 5.24 -12.50 8.47
N GLN A 640 6.11 -11.52 8.22
CA GLN A 640 6.53 -10.47 9.17
C GLN A 640 6.72 -9.14 8.41
N PHE A 641 6.44 -8.00 9.06
CA PHE A 641 6.63 -6.68 8.46
C PHE A 641 7.00 -5.62 9.50
N MET A 642 7.55 -4.51 9.02
CA MET A 642 7.74 -3.27 9.79
C MET A 642 6.52 -2.35 9.58
N PHE A 643 5.94 -1.87 10.66
CA PHE A 643 4.90 -0.83 10.67
C PHE A 643 5.59 0.50 10.98
N GLY A 644 5.91 1.26 9.93
CA GLY A 644 6.90 2.34 9.98
C GLY A 644 8.30 1.88 10.41
N GLU A 645 9.21 2.83 10.67
CA GLU A 645 10.62 2.56 10.96
C GLU A 645 10.94 1.74 12.24
N SER A 646 10.00 1.61 13.19
CA SER A 646 10.33 1.26 14.59
C SER A 646 9.65 0.02 15.15
N MET A 647 8.58 -0.49 14.51
CA MET A 647 7.76 -1.58 15.04
C MET A 647 7.74 -2.78 14.09
N MET A 648 8.37 -3.90 14.46
CA MET A 648 8.24 -5.16 13.72
C MET A 648 7.07 -5.99 14.25
N LEU A 649 6.21 -6.47 13.37
CA LEU A 649 5.07 -7.33 13.66
C LEU A 649 5.28 -8.70 13.02
N ALA A 650 4.91 -9.76 13.75
CA ALA A 650 4.98 -11.14 13.25
C ALA A 650 3.64 -11.86 13.51
N PRO A 651 2.60 -11.65 12.68
CA PRO A 651 1.26 -12.20 12.89
C PRO A 651 1.19 -13.73 13.00
N VAL A 652 0.14 -14.23 13.65
CA VAL A 652 -0.19 -15.66 13.64
C VAL A 652 -1.21 -15.94 12.53
N VAL A 653 -0.74 -16.57 11.46
CA VAL A 653 -1.50 -16.76 10.21
C VAL A 653 -1.98 -18.21 10.01
N LYS A 654 -1.94 -19.06 11.05
CA LYS A 654 -2.25 -20.51 10.96
C LYS A 654 -3.06 -21.01 12.16
N GLU A 655 -4.07 -21.86 11.88
CA GLU A 655 -4.99 -22.43 12.87
C GLU A 655 -4.29 -23.16 14.03
N GLY A 656 -4.72 -22.90 15.26
CA GLY A 656 -4.25 -23.54 16.48
C GLY A 656 -2.82 -23.18 16.89
N GLN A 657 -2.21 -22.19 16.23
CA GLN A 657 -0.83 -21.80 16.49
C GLN A 657 -0.75 -20.85 17.71
N THR A 658 -0.14 -21.31 18.81
CA THR A 658 0.17 -20.46 19.98
C THR A 658 1.66 -20.15 20.14
N LYS A 659 2.47 -20.52 19.15
CA LYS A 659 3.92 -20.25 19.06
C LYS A 659 4.34 -20.14 17.61
N ARG A 660 5.15 -19.13 17.28
CA ARG A 660 5.81 -19.03 15.98
C ARG A 660 7.30 -18.80 16.15
N ASP A 661 8.02 -19.13 15.09
CA ASP A 661 9.39 -18.69 14.93
C ASP A 661 9.36 -17.28 14.28
N VAL A 662 10.29 -16.42 14.68
CA VAL A 662 10.38 -15.01 14.32
C VAL A 662 11.83 -14.73 13.93
N TYR A 663 12.07 -14.16 12.75
CA TYR A 663 13.41 -13.69 12.39
C TYR A 663 13.58 -12.22 12.82
N LEU A 664 14.66 -11.95 13.53
CA LEU A 664 15.11 -10.61 13.90
C LEU A 664 16.24 -10.20 12.93
N PRO A 665 16.04 -9.18 12.07
CA PRO A 665 17.06 -8.70 11.13
C PRO A 665 18.38 -8.31 11.80
N GLU A 666 19.49 -8.46 11.08
CA GLU A 666 20.82 -8.05 11.55
C GLU A 666 21.05 -6.53 11.51
N GLY A 667 22.25 -6.09 11.92
CA GLY A 667 22.58 -4.68 12.18
C GLY A 667 21.97 -4.13 13.46
N GLU A 668 20.72 -4.49 13.77
CA GLU A 668 19.93 -3.95 14.86
C GLU A 668 19.90 -4.82 16.12
N ASN A 669 19.42 -4.22 17.22
CA ASN A 669 18.98 -4.91 18.41
C ASN A 669 17.47 -4.71 18.58
N TRP A 670 16.79 -5.69 19.19
CA TRP A 670 15.33 -5.75 19.22
C TRP A 670 14.78 -5.94 20.64
N VAL A 671 13.62 -5.37 20.94
CA VAL A 671 12.94 -5.51 22.25
C VAL A 671 11.54 -6.08 22.06
N ASP A 672 11.30 -7.25 22.64
CA ASP A 672 9.95 -7.83 22.77
C ASP A 672 9.05 -6.87 23.55
N TYR A 673 7.99 -6.37 22.90
CA TYR A 673 7.10 -5.33 23.42
C TYR A 673 6.34 -5.77 24.69
N TRP A 674 6.00 -7.05 24.81
CA TRP A 674 5.22 -7.59 25.92
C TRP A 674 6.09 -7.93 27.13
N THR A 675 7.29 -8.47 26.90
CA THR A 675 8.17 -8.94 27.99
C THR A 675 9.31 -7.98 28.34
N GLY A 676 9.54 -6.94 27.54
CA GLY A 676 10.64 -5.99 27.70
C GLY A 676 12.02 -6.61 27.50
N LYS A 677 12.10 -7.80 26.89
CA LYS A 677 13.33 -8.57 26.71
C LYS A 677 14.08 -8.10 25.47
N GLU A 678 15.33 -7.68 25.67
CA GLU A 678 16.27 -7.33 24.61
C GLU A 678 16.86 -8.60 23.94
N TYR A 679 17.06 -8.54 22.63
CA TYR A 679 17.67 -9.55 21.76
C TYR A 679 18.66 -8.88 20.79
N GLU A 680 19.72 -9.62 20.41
CA GLU A 680 20.61 -9.25 19.30
C GLU A 680 19.92 -9.62 17.96
N GLY A 681 20.15 -8.85 16.90
CA GLY A 681 19.68 -9.18 15.54
C GLY A 681 20.38 -10.40 14.92
N GLY A 682 20.08 -10.66 13.64
CA GLY A 682 20.69 -11.74 12.83
C GLY A 682 20.30 -13.14 13.31
N GLN A 683 19.12 -13.33 13.89
CA GLN A 683 18.72 -14.62 14.46
C GLN A 683 17.22 -14.91 14.40
N THR A 684 16.89 -16.18 14.16
CA THR A 684 15.53 -16.70 14.39
C THR A 684 15.33 -17.10 15.85
N ILE A 685 14.30 -16.55 16.49
CA ILE A 685 13.85 -16.91 17.85
C ILE A 685 12.49 -17.60 17.81
N GLN A 686 12.22 -18.48 18.77
CA GLN A 686 10.88 -19.02 18.99
C GLN A 686 10.17 -18.25 20.10
N VAL A 687 9.03 -17.66 19.81
CA VAL A 687 8.21 -16.91 20.77
C VAL A 687 6.92 -17.64 21.13
N THR A 688 6.25 -17.14 22.16
CA THR A 688 4.85 -17.51 22.44
C THR A 688 3.96 -16.43 21.83
N ALA A 689 2.77 -16.84 21.41
CA ALA A 689 1.79 -16.00 20.74
C ALA A 689 0.41 -16.59 21.04
N GLU A 690 -0.07 -16.48 22.28
CA GLU A 690 -1.42 -16.94 22.64
C GLU A 690 -2.48 -16.09 21.90
N LEU A 691 -3.78 -16.42 22.02
CA LEU A 691 -4.84 -15.84 21.17
C LEU A 691 -5.07 -14.33 21.35
N ASP A 692 -4.49 -13.75 22.40
CA ASP A 692 -4.52 -12.32 22.71
C ASP A 692 -3.12 -11.66 22.63
N GLU A 693 -2.11 -12.33 22.08
CA GLU A 693 -0.69 -11.88 22.08
C GLU A 693 -0.01 -12.02 20.70
N LEU A 694 -0.41 -11.18 19.73
CA LEU A 694 0.38 -10.83 18.54
C LEU A 694 1.84 -10.47 18.92
N PRO A 695 2.87 -11.18 18.42
CA PRO A 695 4.26 -10.81 18.64
C PRO A 695 4.63 -9.46 17.98
N ILE A 696 5.16 -8.54 18.79
CA ILE A 696 5.62 -7.20 18.39
C ILE A 696 7.03 -6.98 18.96
N PHE A 697 7.93 -6.46 18.13
CA PHE A 697 9.31 -6.14 18.50
C PHE A 697 9.64 -4.69 18.16
N MET A 698 10.21 -3.98 19.12
CA MET A 698 10.62 -2.59 18.98
C MET A 698 12.10 -2.56 18.61
N LYS A 699 12.44 -1.85 17.53
CA LYS A 699 13.83 -1.57 17.17
C LYS A 699 14.50 -0.76 18.30
N LYS A 700 15.72 -1.11 18.71
CA LYS A 700 16.49 -0.33 19.69
C LYS A 700 16.81 1.05 19.14
N ASP A 701 17.03 2.00 20.04
CA ASP A 701 17.28 3.41 19.69
C ASP A 701 16.18 4.12 18.86
N SER A 702 14.97 3.55 18.86
CA SER A 702 13.74 4.22 18.40
C SER A 702 13.08 5.08 19.48
N MET A 703 12.23 6.01 19.04
CA MET A 703 11.09 6.52 19.80
C MET A 703 9.80 6.31 19.00
N VAL A 704 8.73 5.88 19.65
CA VAL A 704 7.39 5.81 19.03
C VAL A 704 6.46 6.79 19.75
N PRO A 705 6.02 7.89 19.11
CA PRO A 705 5.10 8.85 19.71
C PRO A 705 3.69 8.26 19.86
N THR A 706 3.12 8.43 21.04
CA THR A 706 1.80 7.88 21.39
C THR A 706 0.97 8.86 22.21
N ARG A 707 -0.36 8.68 22.18
CA ARG A 707 -1.33 9.43 22.98
C ARG A 707 -2.20 8.49 23.85
N GLU A 708 -3.13 9.06 24.61
CA GLU A 708 -4.14 8.30 25.36
C GLU A 708 -5.22 7.67 24.45
N VAL A 709 -6.08 6.80 25.01
CA VAL A 709 -7.18 6.21 24.22
C VAL A 709 -8.21 7.28 23.86
N GLN A 710 -8.58 7.30 22.59
CA GLN A 710 -9.70 8.07 22.05
C GLN A 710 -10.73 7.14 21.42
N GLN A 711 -11.99 7.58 21.28
CA GLN A 711 -13.10 6.79 20.72
C GLN A 711 -13.31 7.02 19.21
N TYR A 712 -12.74 8.09 18.70
CA TYR A 712 -12.58 8.48 17.30
C TYR A 712 -11.36 9.42 17.26
N THR A 713 -10.87 9.78 16.09
CA THR A 713 -9.69 10.64 15.94
C THR A 713 -9.99 12.05 16.46
N ASP A 714 -9.09 12.58 17.29
CA ASP A 714 -9.19 13.91 17.91
C ASP A 714 -10.47 14.15 18.74
N GLU A 715 -10.98 13.10 19.42
CA GLU A 715 -11.95 13.21 20.53
C GLU A 715 -11.49 14.20 21.62
N LYS A 716 -10.17 14.37 21.76
CA LYS A 716 -9.50 15.26 22.72
C LYS A 716 -8.27 15.90 22.05
N PRO A 717 -7.91 17.15 22.38
CA PRO A 717 -6.66 17.76 21.94
C PRO A 717 -5.42 16.98 22.42
N LEU A 718 -4.27 17.18 21.77
CA LEU A 718 -3.01 16.50 22.08
C LEU A 718 -2.24 17.21 23.22
N GLU A 719 -2.85 17.34 24.40
CA GLU A 719 -2.26 18.06 25.56
C GLU A 719 -0.91 17.48 26.03
N ASN A 720 -0.69 16.17 25.85
CA ASN A 720 0.59 15.51 26.14
C ASN A 720 0.94 14.42 25.11
N LEU A 721 2.09 14.56 24.46
CA LEU A 721 2.71 13.52 23.65
C LEU A 721 3.50 12.53 24.53
N VAL A 722 3.43 11.22 24.28
CA VAL A 722 4.21 10.20 25.01
C VAL A 722 5.22 9.56 24.07
N LEU A 723 6.52 9.84 24.27
CA LEU A 723 7.60 9.25 23.47
C LEU A 723 8.01 7.90 24.07
N ASP A 724 7.55 6.80 23.48
CA ASP A 724 7.89 5.44 23.90
C ASP A 724 9.25 5.02 23.35
N THR A 725 10.28 5.06 24.20
CA THR A 725 11.69 5.12 23.78
C THR A 725 12.47 3.85 24.17
N TYR A 726 13.21 3.29 23.22
CA TYR A 726 13.92 2.00 23.36
C TYR A 726 15.45 2.15 23.32
N LEU A 727 15.95 3.24 23.92
CA LEU A 727 17.36 3.69 23.95
C LEU A 727 18.41 2.61 24.31
N ASP A 728 19.49 2.48 23.53
CA ASP A 728 20.80 1.99 23.99
C ASP A 728 21.88 3.08 23.90
N GLU A 729 22.19 3.66 22.74
CA GLU A 729 23.14 4.78 22.61
C GLU A 729 22.47 6.13 22.34
N GLU A 730 21.68 6.25 21.28
CA GLU A 730 21.13 7.53 20.81
C GLU A 730 19.86 7.33 19.99
N ALA A 731 18.74 7.89 20.46
CA ALA A 731 17.46 7.88 19.76
C ALA A 731 17.05 9.28 19.29
N THR A 732 16.45 9.36 18.11
CA THR A 732 15.93 10.59 17.48
C THR A 732 14.53 10.36 16.93
N TYR A 733 13.73 11.44 16.85
CA TYR A 733 12.43 11.44 16.18
C TYR A 733 12.05 12.87 15.80
N SER A 734 11.64 13.13 14.56
CA SER A 734 11.08 14.44 14.17
C SER A 734 9.57 14.35 14.18
N PHE A 735 8.90 15.13 15.03
CA PHE A 735 7.44 15.06 15.19
C PHE A 735 6.74 16.16 14.39
N TYR A 736 5.96 15.73 13.41
CA TYR A 736 5.10 16.55 12.58
C TYR A 736 3.69 16.69 13.18
N GLU A 737 3.14 17.91 13.19
CA GLU A 737 1.80 18.23 13.71
C GLU A 737 1.14 19.36 12.92
N ASP A 738 -0.12 19.18 12.55
CA ASP A 738 -1.00 20.14 11.88
C ASP A 738 -2.47 19.87 12.30
N ASP A 739 -3.46 20.47 11.62
CA ASP A 739 -4.87 20.15 11.89
C ASP A 739 -5.27 18.71 11.49
N GLY A 740 -4.64 18.15 10.46
CA GLY A 740 -4.97 16.85 9.88
C GLY A 740 -6.30 16.81 9.12
N GLU A 741 -6.78 17.96 8.64
CA GLU A 741 -8.06 18.12 7.94
C GLU A 741 -7.91 18.98 6.68
N SER A 742 -7.16 20.08 6.73
CA SER A 742 -7.16 21.12 5.69
C SER A 742 -5.87 21.20 4.88
N TYR A 743 -5.90 21.94 3.77
CA TYR A 743 -4.73 22.23 2.94
C TYR A 743 -3.77 23.29 3.53
N GLU A 744 -4.05 23.89 4.68
CA GLU A 744 -3.22 24.96 5.23
C GLU A 744 -1.79 24.50 5.59
N TYR A 745 -1.55 23.19 5.70
CA TYR A 745 -0.20 22.64 5.84
C TYR A 745 0.71 22.98 4.63
N GLU A 746 0.16 23.09 3.42
CA GLU A 746 0.90 23.50 2.21
C GLU A 746 1.31 24.99 2.25
N ASN A 747 0.54 25.81 2.98
CA ASN A 747 0.85 27.20 3.29
C ASN A 747 1.79 27.35 4.50
N GLY A 748 2.27 26.24 5.08
CA GLY A 748 3.17 26.23 6.24
C GLY A 748 2.48 26.21 7.60
N ALA A 749 1.18 25.94 7.69
CA ALA A 749 0.45 25.86 8.96
C ALA A 749 0.64 24.51 9.69
N PHE A 750 1.90 24.12 9.89
CA PHE A 750 2.31 22.92 10.63
C PHE A 750 3.44 23.24 11.62
N ASN A 751 3.74 22.30 12.50
CA ASN A 751 4.89 22.31 13.42
C ASN A 751 5.80 21.13 13.11
N ILE A 752 7.11 21.34 13.32
CA ILE A 752 8.11 20.26 13.38
C ILE A 752 8.88 20.40 14.68
N THR A 753 8.89 19.35 15.51
CA THR A 753 9.70 19.29 16.74
C THR A 753 10.62 18.09 16.74
N ASP A 754 11.92 18.35 16.68
CA ASP A 754 12.96 17.32 16.79
C ASP A 754 13.17 16.91 18.25
N PHE A 755 13.00 15.62 18.53
CA PHE A 755 13.31 15.00 19.80
C PHE A 755 14.61 14.21 19.72
N LYS A 756 15.47 14.36 20.75
CA LYS A 756 16.72 13.60 20.85
C LYS A 756 16.98 13.11 22.27
N VAL A 757 17.36 11.83 22.40
CA VAL A 757 17.81 11.20 23.65
C VAL A 757 19.18 10.58 23.45
N GLU A 758 20.18 11.02 24.23
CA GLU A 758 21.55 10.48 24.18
C GLU A 758 21.93 9.78 25.50
N ARG A 759 22.48 8.56 25.45
CA ARG A 759 23.14 7.88 26.58
C ARG A 759 24.65 8.04 26.52
N LYS A 760 25.24 8.68 27.54
CA LYS A 760 26.71 8.77 27.73
C LYS A 760 27.08 8.16 29.10
N GLY A 761 27.07 6.82 29.15
CA GLY A 761 27.33 6.01 30.34
C GLY A 761 26.17 6.04 31.35
N LYS A 762 26.44 6.33 32.63
CA LYS A 762 25.41 6.51 33.70
C LYS A 762 24.66 7.86 33.58
N LYS A 763 24.65 8.52 32.40
CA LYS A 763 24.06 9.84 32.14
C LYS A 763 23.22 9.75 30.85
N ILE A 764 21.91 9.97 30.94
CA ILE A 764 21.00 10.11 29.78
C ILE A 764 20.61 11.59 29.66
N THR A 765 20.53 12.11 28.44
CA THR A 765 20.15 13.51 28.16
C THR A 765 19.05 13.56 27.11
N PHE A 766 17.91 14.17 27.43
CA PHE A 766 16.86 14.52 26.48
C PHE A 766 16.99 15.98 26.05
N GLN A 767 16.68 16.26 24.79
CA GLN A 767 16.47 17.57 24.20
C GLN A 767 15.25 17.51 23.28
N GLN A 768 14.54 18.64 23.17
CA GLN A 768 13.60 18.94 22.12
C GLN A 768 14.02 20.25 21.43
N GLU A 769 13.77 20.39 20.14
CA GLU A 769 14.08 21.58 19.35
C GLU A 769 12.93 21.82 18.38
N LYS A 770 12.31 23.02 18.44
CA LYS A 770 11.23 23.37 17.50
C LYS A 770 11.86 23.92 16.24
N VAL A 771 11.73 23.17 15.15
CA VAL A 771 12.28 23.50 13.83
C VAL A 771 11.33 24.45 13.13
N GLU A 772 10.05 24.06 13.02
CA GLU A 772 8.98 24.89 12.47
C GLU A 772 7.85 25.10 13.47
N THR A 773 7.22 26.29 13.41
CA THR A 773 6.19 26.74 14.38
C THR A 773 5.04 27.50 13.72
N GLY A 774 4.47 26.94 12.65
CA GLY A 774 3.34 27.52 11.91
C GLY A 774 1.95 27.19 12.47
N TYR A 775 1.82 26.10 13.25
CA TYR A 775 0.54 25.61 13.78
C TYR A 775 0.32 25.96 15.27
N ASN A 776 -0.90 26.36 15.63
CA ASN A 776 -1.27 26.60 17.02
C ASN A 776 -1.57 25.28 17.75
N SER A 777 -0.49 24.61 18.18
CA SER A 777 -0.56 23.38 18.96
C SER A 777 -1.24 23.55 20.33
N ASP A 778 -2.01 22.55 20.75
CA ASP A 778 -2.50 22.39 22.13
C ASP A 778 -1.50 21.61 23.02
N LEU A 779 -0.32 21.23 22.52
CA LEU A 779 0.68 20.45 23.24
C LEU A 779 1.29 21.23 24.42
N GLU A 780 0.82 20.96 25.64
CA GLU A 780 1.37 21.52 26.87
C GLU A 780 2.67 20.81 27.30
N SER A 781 2.78 19.50 27.06
CA SER A 781 3.91 18.70 27.58
C SER A 781 4.27 17.45 26.77
N VAL A 782 5.49 16.93 27.01
CA VAL A 782 6.02 15.70 26.43
C VAL A 782 6.44 14.76 27.56
N THR A 783 5.86 13.56 27.59
CA THR A 783 6.23 12.49 28.52
C THR A 783 7.20 11.52 27.83
N LEU A 784 8.48 11.61 28.19
CA LEU A 784 9.49 10.64 27.81
C LEU A 784 9.32 9.34 28.62
N LYS A 785 9.08 8.21 27.93
CA LYS A 785 9.01 6.85 28.51
C LYS A 785 10.27 6.07 28.10
N LEU A 786 11.22 5.88 29.03
CA LEU A 786 12.44 5.10 28.82
C LEU A 786 12.26 3.67 29.35
N ASN A 787 12.25 2.68 28.46
CA ASN A 787 12.08 1.27 28.82
C ASN A 787 13.41 0.59 29.19
N GLY A 788 13.37 -0.41 30.09
CA GLY A 788 14.55 -1.24 30.42
C GLY A 788 15.63 -0.54 31.26
N GLU A 789 15.30 0.54 31.95
CA GLU A 789 16.24 1.41 32.66
C GLU A 789 16.36 1.15 34.16
N ALA A 790 17.54 1.46 34.70
CA ALA A 790 17.80 1.42 36.14
C ALA A 790 17.31 2.69 36.84
N ALA A 791 16.67 2.52 38.01
CA ALA A 791 16.09 3.58 38.84
C ALA A 791 16.89 4.92 38.85
N PRO A 792 16.26 6.06 38.54
CA PRO A 792 16.96 7.34 38.39
C PRO A 792 17.38 7.92 39.74
N LYS A 793 18.68 8.13 39.94
CA LYS A 793 19.25 8.81 41.12
C LYS A 793 18.95 10.31 41.17
N ARG A 794 18.80 10.95 40.01
CA ARG A 794 18.45 12.37 39.88
C ARG A 794 18.02 12.69 38.45
N ILE A 795 16.88 13.37 38.31
CA ILE A 795 16.43 14.02 37.08
C ILE A 795 16.44 15.54 37.31
N LYS A 796 17.01 16.31 36.38
CA LYS A 796 17.07 17.77 36.46
C LYS A 796 17.14 18.44 35.08
N VAL A 797 16.68 19.68 35.00
CA VAL A 797 17.03 20.62 33.93
C VAL A 797 17.84 21.78 34.54
N GLY A 798 18.97 22.15 33.94
CA GLY A 798 19.88 23.15 34.52
C GLY A 798 20.22 22.85 35.99
N TYR A 799 19.63 23.61 36.92
CA TYR A 799 19.66 23.36 38.38
C TYR A 799 18.30 22.94 39.00
N LYS A 800 17.18 23.06 38.27
CA LYS A 800 15.81 22.66 38.67
C LYS A 800 15.71 21.13 38.68
N LYS A 801 15.52 20.54 39.86
CA LYS A 801 15.26 19.08 40.00
C LYS A 801 13.80 18.79 39.69
N TYR A 802 13.54 17.69 39.01
CA TYR A 802 12.17 17.19 38.80
C TYR A 802 11.68 16.47 40.08
N LYS A 803 10.37 16.49 40.33
CA LYS A 803 9.72 15.90 41.53
C LYS A 803 9.31 14.46 41.27
N GLN A 804 9.68 13.52 42.15
CA GLN A 804 9.14 12.16 42.07
C GLN A 804 7.65 12.13 42.42
N VAL A 805 6.88 11.32 41.71
CA VAL A 805 5.44 11.06 41.91
C VAL A 805 5.17 9.57 42.12
N ASP A 806 3.94 9.23 42.51
CA ASP A 806 3.60 7.88 42.98
C ASP A 806 2.91 6.98 41.91
N SER A 807 2.64 7.47 40.69
CA SER A 807 2.01 6.67 39.61
C SER A 807 2.25 7.21 38.18
N VAL A 808 1.91 6.41 37.16
CA VAL A 808 1.96 6.78 35.72
C VAL A 808 0.95 7.90 35.38
N GLU A 809 -0.20 7.92 36.07
CA GLU A 809 -1.22 8.95 35.91
C GLU A 809 -0.80 10.27 36.57
N GLU A 810 -0.15 10.23 37.74
CA GLU A 810 0.36 11.46 38.38
C GLU A 810 1.51 12.08 37.56
N VAL A 811 2.38 11.29 36.91
CA VAL A 811 3.47 11.85 36.08
C VAL A 811 2.94 12.51 34.81
N LYS A 812 2.13 11.79 34.01
CA LYS A 812 1.58 12.30 32.75
C LYS A 812 0.74 13.58 32.94
N ALA A 813 0.10 13.75 34.09
CA ALA A 813 -0.70 14.92 34.41
C ALA A 813 0.06 16.06 35.14
N ASN A 814 1.40 15.98 35.28
CA ASN A 814 2.19 17.01 35.98
C ASN A 814 3.58 17.22 35.35
N GLU A 815 3.78 18.37 34.68
CA GLU A 815 5.09 18.88 34.26
C GLU A 815 6.17 18.83 35.36
N GLY A 816 7.41 18.60 34.94
CA GLY A 816 8.56 18.67 35.84
C GLY A 816 8.56 17.57 36.90
N THR A 817 7.83 16.48 36.65
CA THR A 817 7.78 15.30 37.51
C THR A 817 8.36 14.06 36.84
N TYR A 818 8.58 13.00 37.63
CA TYR A 818 8.97 11.70 37.10
C TYR A 818 8.42 10.55 37.96
N PHE A 819 8.13 9.43 37.31
CA PHE A 819 7.81 8.15 37.93
C PHE A 819 8.87 7.12 37.55
N TYR A 820 9.03 6.08 38.37
CA TYR A 820 9.80 4.90 38.03
C TYR A 820 8.99 3.67 38.40
N ASP A 821 8.72 2.85 37.39
CA ASP A 821 8.05 1.57 37.55
C ASP A 821 9.09 0.49 37.88
N GLU A 822 9.05 -0.05 39.11
CA GLU A 822 9.92 -1.15 39.54
C GLU A 822 9.50 -2.52 38.95
N GLU A 823 8.29 -2.65 38.40
CA GLU A 823 7.80 -3.90 37.81
C GLU A 823 8.24 -4.02 36.34
N THR A 824 8.13 -2.95 35.55
CA THR A 824 8.59 -2.92 34.14
C THR A 824 10.02 -2.41 33.94
N ASN A 825 10.63 -1.78 34.97
CA ASN A 825 11.90 -1.04 34.87
C ASN A 825 11.81 0.17 33.90
N THR A 826 10.70 0.91 33.94
CA THR A 826 10.45 2.05 33.03
C THR A 826 10.52 3.38 33.77
N ILE A 827 11.26 4.35 33.21
CA ILE A 827 11.28 5.74 33.70
C ILE A 827 10.30 6.56 32.87
N TYR A 828 9.39 7.26 33.53
CA TYR A 828 8.51 8.25 32.90
C TYR A 828 8.93 9.65 33.37
N VAL A 829 9.09 10.60 32.44
CA VAL A 829 9.49 11.98 32.74
C VAL A 829 8.64 12.95 31.92
N THR A 830 7.82 13.77 32.58
CA THR A 830 6.95 14.74 31.89
C THR A 830 7.60 16.12 31.89
N ILE A 831 7.80 16.64 30.69
CA ILE A 831 8.66 17.78 30.34
C ILE A 831 7.76 18.84 29.68
N PRO A 832 7.84 20.13 30.03
CA PRO A 832 7.05 21.17 29.37
C PRO A 832 7.38 21.27 27.87
N ALA A 833 6.38 21.52 27.02
CA ALA A 833 6.58 21.65 25.57
C ALA A 833 7.31 22.96 25.15
N ASP A 834 7.62 23.85 26.10
CA ASP A 834 8.47 25.04 25.94
C ASP A 834 9.88 24.88 26.55
N GLU A 835 10.19 23.73 27.17
CA GLU A 835 11.46 23.50 27.84
C GLU A 835 12.62 23.39 26.84
N SER A 836 13.42 24.46 26.76
CA SER A 836 14.63 24.56 25.94
C SER A 836 15.89 24.04 26.66
N GLY A 837 15.79 23.71 27.94
CA GLY A 837 16.91 23.17 28.72
C GLY A 837 17.05 21.66 28.58
N LYS A 838 18.24 21.17 28.14
CA LYS A 838 18.51 19.72 28.08
C LYS A 838 18.25 19.03 29.44
N VAL A 839 17.30 18.09 29.46
CA VAL A 839 16.88 17.34 30.66
C VAL A 839 17.88 16.20 30.91
N LYS A 840 18.48 16.18 32.10
CA LYS A 840 19.61 15.30 32.44
C LYS A 840 19.22 14.32 33.53
N ILE A 841 19.17 13.05 33.14
CA ILE A 841 18.84 11.88 33.95
C ILE A 841 20.15 11.18 34.35
N LYS A 842 20.36 10.92 35.64
CA LYS A 842 21.45 10.06 36.13
C LYS A 842 20.86 8.76 36.66
N THR A 843 21.01 7.67 35.90
CA THR A 843 20.64 6.31 36.29
C THR A 843 21.78 5.64 37.08
N ASP A 844 21.53 4.44 37.60
CA ASP A 844 22.60 3.51 37.95
C ASP A 844 23.00 2.64 36.74
N LYS A 845 24.03 1.80 36.89
CA LYS A 845 24.49 0.95 35.79
C LYS A 845 23.40 -0.09 35.45
N LYS A 846 23.00 -0.17 34.17
CA LYS A 846 22.02 -1.16 33.65
C LYS A 846 22.36 -2.54 34.20
N SER A 847 21.41 -3.18 34.89
CA SER A 847 21.63 -4.46 35.57
C SER A 847 21.57 -5.61 34.56
N SER A 848 22.63 -5.77 33.75
CA SER A 848 22.76 -6.88 32.80
C SER A 848 22.46 -8.22 33.49
N GLY A 849 21.54 -8.99 32.91
CA GLY A 849 20.79 -10.06 33.58
C GLY A 849 21.56 -11.34 33.98
N SER A 850 22.84 -11.27 34.34
CA SER A 850 23.67 -12.47 34.53
C SER A 850 24.90 -12.39 35.45
N ASP A 851 25.02 -11.50 36.45
CA ASP A 851 25.84 -11.82 37.64
C ASP A 851 25.52 -10.98 38.90
N LYS A 852 25.26 -11.63 40.05
CA LYS A 852 25.13 -10.97 41.36
C LYS A 852 26.43 -11.07 42.15
N LYS A 853 27.28 -10.03 42.07
CA LYS A 853 28.39 -9.79 43.02
C LYS A 853 28.35 -8.34 43.52
N SER A 854 28.90 -8.13 44.72
CA SER A 854 28.65 -6.96 45.56
C SER A 854 29.47 -5.73 45.20
N ASP A 855 28.82 -4.59 45.07
CA ASP A 855 29.44 -3.26 45.11
C ASP A 855 29.87 -2.88 46.54
N ASP A 856 31.12 -2.42 46.69
CA ASP A 856 31.58 -1.75 47.93
C ASP A 856 32.70 -0.69 47.69
N ASP A 857 33.10 -0.44 46.42
CA ASP A 857 34.27 0.41 46.06
C ASP A 857 33.92 1.77 45.40
N ASP A 858 32.66 2.03 44.98
CA ASP A 858 32.25 3.20 44.17
C ASP A 858 32.16 4.55 44.96
N ARG A 859 33.07 4.80 45.91
CA ARG A 859 33.06 5.97 46.83
C ARG A 859 34.09 7.06 46.54
N ASN A 860 34.80 7.00 45.41
CA ASN A 860 35.97 7.86 45.18
C ASN A 860 35.84 8.86 44.01
N GLU A 861 34.79 8.76 43.16
CA GLU A 861 34.61 9.64 41.99
C GLU A 861 33.77 10.91 42.26
N GLU A 862 33.05 11.00 43.38
CA GLU A 862 32.20 12.16 43.72
C GLU A 862 32.98 13.43 44.13
N ARG A 863 34.11 13.73 43.50
CA ARG A 863 35.00 14.87 43.83
C ARG A 863 35.69 15.59 42.67
N GLU A 864 35.62 15.10 41.42
CA GLU A 864 36.33 15.76 40.30
C GLU A 864 35.40 16.49 39.31
N ASP A 865 34.07 16.35 39.45
CA ASP A 865 33.02 17.01 38.63
C ASP A 865 32.53 18.35 39.24
N GLU A 866 32.85 18.71 40.49
CA GLU A 866 32.41 20.00 41.13
C GLU A 866 33.49 21.11 41.12
N ASP A 867 34.77 20.77 40.98
CA ASP A 867 35.91 21.73 41.07
C ASP A 867 36.32 22.36 39.71
N LYS A 868 35.40 22.47 38.73
CA LYS A 868 35.70 22.98 37.37
C LYS A 868 34.86 24.15 36.85
N GLU A 869 33.88 24.64 37.60
CA GLU A 869 33.07 25.82 37.23
C GLU A 869 33.30 27.06 38.14
N SER A 870 34.27 27.05 39.06
CA SER A 870 34.53 28.17 39.97
C SER A 870 35.59 29.19 39.51
N ASP A 871 36.54 28.77 38.67
CA ASP A 871 37.85 29.44 38.53
C ASP A 871 38.02 30.18 37.20
N HIS A 872 37.10 31.11 36.88
CA HIS A 872 37.38 32.23 35.95
C HIS A 872 37.07 33.59 36.60
N GLU A 873 37.89 33.85 37.61
CA GLU A 873 38.39 35.15 38.10
C GLU A 873 37.52 36.41 37.98
N ASN A 874 36.94 36.77 39.11
CA ASN A 874 36.37 38.08 39.39
C ASN A 874 37.47 39.12 39.71
N GLU A 875 37.98 39.84 38.71
CA GLU A 875 38.74 41.09 38.89
C GLU A 875 38.12 42.25 38.08
N ASN A 876 37.27 43.06 38.71
CA ASN A 876 37.41 44.53 38.77
C ASN A 876 36.25 45.20 39.55
N GLU A 877 36.52 45.70 40.76
CA GLU A 877 35.72 46.75 41.40
C GLU A 877 36.62 47.95 41.76
N ARG A 878 36.27 49.14 41.24
CA ARG A 878 36.36 50.42 41.97
C ARG A 878 35.72 51.59 41.22
N GLU A 879 34.60 52.05 41.77
CA GLU A 879 34.30 53.45 42.10
C GLU A 879 34.86 54.55 41.19
N ASP A 880 33.99 55.24 40.44
CA ASP A 880 33.87 56.70 40.55
C ASP A 880 32.43 57.17 40.17
N GLU A 881 32.08 58.41 40.52
CA GLU A 881 30.69 58.92 40.67
C GLU A 881 30.03 59.45 39.36
N SER A 882 28.71 59.24 39.15
CA SER A 882 27.70 60.34 39.20
C SER A 882 26.27 59.97 38.73
N ASP A 883 25.30 60.40 39.54
CA ASP A 883 23.85 60.67 39.35
C ASP A 883 23.35 60.83 37.88
N ASP A 884 22.26 60.19 37.42
CA ASP A 884 20.84 60.24 37.85
C ASP A 884 20.09 61.50 37.36
N GLU A 885 19.34 61.38 36.27
CA GLU A 885 18.15 62.19 35.99
C GLU A 885 17.16 61.36 35.13
N ARG A 886 15.85 61.65 35.24
CA ARG A 886 14.76 60.77 34.80
C ARG A 886 13.65 61.53 34.07
N GLU A 887 12.66 60.75 33.57
CA GLU A 887 11.26 61.15 33.34
C GLU A 887 11.06 62.19 32.20
N SER A 888 9.97 62.21 31.44
CA SER A 888 8.95 61.20 31.07
C SER A 888 8.07 61.77 29.93
N ASP A 889 7.15 60.94 29.41
CA ASP A 889 5.90 61.32 28.74
C ASP A 889 5.94 61.98 27.33
N ASP A 890 5.42 61.22 26.36
CA ASP A 890 4.36 61.55 25.36
C ASP A 890 4.21 62.99 24.81
N ASP A 891 4.18 63.13 23.47
CA ASP A 891 2.92 63.49 22.75
C ASP A 891 3.00 63.28 21.21
N GLU A 892 1.82 63.24 20.58
CA GLU A 892 1.50 63.02 19.14
C GLU A 892 2.31 63.92 18.13
N ARG A 893 2.58 63.51 16.87
CA ARG A 893 1.64 63.65 15.71
C ARG A 893 2.15 63.15 14.33
N GLU A 894 1.18 63.07 13.41
CA GLU A 894 1.23 62.70 11.99
C GLU A 894 1.94 63.73 11.08
N GLU A 895 2.44 63.28 9.92
CA GLU A 895 2.17 63.84 8.57
C GLU A 895 2.57 62.81 7.48
N ASP A 896 1.93 62.86 6.31
CA ASP A 896 1.86 61.79 5.29
C ASP A 896 2.96 61.86 4.19
N GLU A 897 3.14 60.77 3.41
CA GLU A 897 3.07 60.78 1.91
C GLU A 897 3.22 59.34 1.32
N ASP A 898 2.75 59.13 0.08
CA ASP A 898 2.39 57.82 -0.52
C ASP A 898 3.49 57.14 -1.40
N GLU A 899 3.24 55.86 -1.69
CA GLU A 899 3.54 55.08 -2.92
C GLU A 899 4.63 55.56 -3.91
N SER A 900 5.59 54.69 -4.27
CA SER A 900 5.66 54.09 -5.62
C SER A 900 6.77 53.03 -5.82
N ASP A 901 6.43 52.08 -6.68
CA ASP A 901 7.21 51.20 -7.58
C ASP A 901 8.72 51.44 -7.75
N ASP A 902 9.49 50.35 -7.88
CA ASP A 902 10.72 50.27 -8.68
C ASP A 902 10.79 48.89 -9.36
N GLU A 903 10.62 48.86 -10.69
CA GLU A 903 10.96 47.70 -11.54
C GLU A 903 12.43 47.81 -11.99
N ASP A 904 13.07 46.66 -12.22
CA ASP A 904 14.04 46.43 -13.29
C ASP A 904 15.41 47.19 -13.34
N ASN A 905 16.47 46.35 -13.33
CA ASN A 905 17.41 46.14 -14.45
C ASN A 905 18.92 46.50 -14.36
N GLU A 906 19.68 45.61 -15.03
CA GLU A 906 20.97 45.75 -15.72
C GLU A 906 22.32 46.02 -14.98
N ARG A 907 23.08 44.92 -14.82
CA ARG A 907 24.37 44.60 -15.51
C ARG A 907 25.76 45.06 -15.01
N GLU A 908 26.72 44.21 -15.42
CA GLU A 908 28.12 44.46 -15.81
C GLU A 908 29.19 44.72 -14.71
N ASP A 909 29.90 43.63 -14.37
CA ASP A 909 31.33 43.40 -14.66
C ASP A 909 32.36 44.51 -14.32
N ASP A 910 33.38 44.18 -13.48
CA ASP A 910 34.73 43.89 -14.01
C ASP A 910 35.76 43.43 -12.94
N GLU A 911 36.65 42.54 -13.41
CA GLU A 911 37.99 42.09 -12.96
C GLU A 911 38.71 42.78 -11.76
N ASN A 912 39.53 41.99 -11.01
CA ASN A 912 41.00 42.09 -11.10
C ASN A 912 41.80 40.95 -10.42
N GLU A 913 43.06 40.78 -10.86
CA GLU A 913 43.96 39.63 -10.64
C GLU A 913 44.82 39.71 -9.35
N SER A 914 45.43 38.59 -8.91
CA SER A 914 46.90 38.47 -8.74
C SER A 914 47.38 37.02 -8.48
N ASP A 915 48.55 36.65 -9.07
CA ASP A 915 49.22 35.34 -8.96
C ASP A 915 50.16 35.19 -7.75
N ASP A 916 50.77 34.00 -7.53
CA ASP A 916 52.07 33.88 -6.83
C ASP A 916 52.98 32.67 -7.24
N GLU A 917 54.29 32.81 -6.99
CA GLU A 917 55.45 31.96 -7.42
C GLU A 917 56.07 31.11 -6.26
N GLU A 918 56.81 29.97 -6.40
CA GLU A 918 57.26 29.11 -7.53
C GLU A 918 57.81 27.73 -7.04
N LYS A 919 57.81 26.70 -7.93
CA LYS A 919 58.84 25.61 -8.13
C LYS A 919 59.05 24.37 -7.21
N ASP A 920 59.17 23.23 -7.91
CA ASP A 920 60.24 22.20 -7.99
C ASP A 920 60.93 21.58 -6.74
N ASP A 921 60.96 20.22 -6.66
CA ASP A 921 62.22 19.42 -6.74
C ASP A 921 61.94 17.93 -7.12
N ASP A 922 62.90 17.25 -7.77
CA ASP A 922 62.72 15.93 -8.44
C ASP A 922 62.84 14.69 -7.52
N ARG A 923 62.20 13.55 -7.91
CA ARG A 923 62.94 12.30 -8.24
C ARG A 923 62.16 11.13 -8.88
N GLU A 924 62.75 10.59 -9.94
CA GLU A 924 62.48 9.28 -10.54
C GLU A 924 63.00 8.11 -9.66
N SER A 925 62.42 6.91 -9.75
CA SER A 925 63.00 5.79 -10.52
C SER A 925 62.36 4.42 -10.26
N ASP A 926 62.19 3.69 -11.36
CA ASP A 926 61.63 2.35 -11.55
C ASP A 926 62.41 1.20 -10.85
N GLU A 927 61.77 0.04 -10.69
CA GLU A 927 62.15 -1.21 -11.40
C GLU A 927 61.15 -2.37 -11.11
N ASP A 928 60.91 -3.23 -12.11
CA ASP A 928 59.99 -4.38 -12.07
C ASP A 928 60.54 -5.61 -11.31
N HIS A 929 59.66 -6.53 -10.89
CA HIS A 929 59.58 -7.86 -11.52
C HIS A 929 58.45 -8.78 -11.03
N GLU A 930 58.24 -9.85 -11.81
CA GLU A 930 57.15 -10.83 -11.76
C GLU A 930 57.44 -12.08 -10.91
N ASP A 931 56.39 -12.92 -10.80
CA ASP A 931 56.40 -14.40 -10.90
C ASP A 931 56.22 -15.23 -9.61
N ALA A 932 55.70 -16.44 -9.80
CA ALA A 932 54.90 -17.22 -8.86
C ALA A 932 55.64 -18.40 -8.17
N GLY A 933 54.93 -19.14 -7.30
CA GLY A 933 55.24 -20.57 -7.07
C GLY A 933 54.98 -21.16 -5.68
N ASP A 934 53.88 -21.92 -5.58
CA ASP A 934 53.71 -23.22 -4.89
C ASP A 934 54.32 -23.52 -3.49
N ASP A 935 53.40 -23.65 -2.52
CA ASP A 935 53.00 -24.94 -1.91
C ASP A 935 53.81 -25.57 -0.72
N HIS A 936 53.04 -26.36 0.08
CA HIS A 936 53.39 -27.33 1.14
C HIS A 936 53.93 -26.82 2.51
N SER A 937 53.58 -27.41 3.67
CA SER A 937 52.49 -28.35 4.05
C SER A 937 52.52 -28.69 5.56
N THR A 938 51.35 -28.86 6.22
CA THR A 938 51.09 -29.67 7.46
C THR A 938 51.81 -29.25 8.79
N THR A 939 51.33 -29.54 10.02
CA THR A 939 50.71 -30.80 10.52
C THR A 939 49.89 -30.65 11.83
N ILE A 940 48.58 -30.93 11.75
CA ILE A 940 47.69 -31.76 12.63
C ILE A 940 47.72 -31.64 14.18
N ASN A 941 46.52 -31.45 14.77
CA ASN A 941 45.82 -32.29 15.81
C ASN A 941 44.40 -31.68 16.03
N GLU A 942 43.25 -32.36 15.88
CA GLU A 942 42.72 -33.63 16.48
C GLU A 942 42.54 -33.56 18.01
N ASP A 943 41.50 -34.15 18.64
CA ASP A 943 40.25 -34.83 18.20
C ASP A 943 39.04 -33.83 18.19
N ASN A 944 37.76 -34.05 17.82
CA ASN A 944 36.91 -34.98 17.01
C ASN A 944 35.47 -34.31 16.93
N ASP A 945 34.36 -34.78 16.33
CA ASP A 945 33.90 -36.03 15.65
C ASP A 945 32.65 -35.73 14.75
N THR A 946 32.49 -36.35 13.56
CA THR A 946 31.22 -36.37 12.77
C THR A 946 31.19 -37.62 11.88
N THR A 947 30.02 -38.25 11.63
CA THR A 947 29.93 -39.52 10.86
C THR A 947 29.14 -39.37 9.55
N VAL A 948 29.71 -39.88 8.45
CA VAL A 948 29.18 -39.86 7.07
C VAL A 948 29.14 -41.29 6.51
N ILE A 949 28.36 -41.53 5.43
CA ILE A 949 28.57 -42.47 4.29
C ILE A 949 27.25 -43.14 3.84
N ASN A 950 26.95 -43.40 2.55
CA ASN A 950 27.13 -42.69 1.25
C ASN A 950 26.61 -43.65 0.14
N GLU A 951 26.82 -43.28 -1.14
CA GLU A 951 26.83 -44.15 -2.35
C GLU A 951 25.44 -44.55 -2.93
N ASP A 952 25.17 -44.46 -4.24
CA ASP A 952 25.96 -43.83 -5.33
C ASP A 952 25.12 -43.51 -6.59
N ASN A 953 25.70 -42.70 -7.49
CA ASN A 953 25.17 -42.38 -8.83
C ASN A 953 25.47 -43.47 -9.88
N ASP A 954 24.72 -43.52 -10.98
CA ASP A 954 25.32 -43.49 -12.33
C ASP A 954 24.32 -43.03 -13.44
N THR A 955 24.84 -42.68 -14.61
CA THR A 955 24.15 -42.03 -15.74
C THR A 955 24.09 -42.90 -17.00
N THR A 956 23.13 -42.69 -17.92
CA THR A 956 23.38 -42.29 -19.34
C THR A 956 22.16 -42.30 -20.29
N VAL A 957 22.21 -41.32 -21.19
CA VAL A 957 21.40 -40.91 -22.36
C VAL A 957 21.17 -41.99 -23.45
N VAL A 958 20.10 -41.88 -24.26
CA VAL A 958 20.07 -41.89 -25.77
C VAL A 958 18.70 -42.29 -26.41
N ASN A 959 18.15 -41.33 -27.17
CA ASN A 959 17.34 -41.32 -28.41
C ASN A 959 16.10 -42.22 -28.67
N GLU A 960 15.08 -41.57 -29.25
CA GLU A 960 14.30 -41.89 -30.48
C GLU A 960 13.98 -43.37 -30.81
N ASP A 961 12.70 -43.70 -31.00
CA ASP A 961 12.09 -43.63 -32.35
C ASP A 961 10.54 -43.78 -32.33
N ASN A 962 9.92 -43.49 -33.48
CA ASN A 962 8.50 -43.59 -33.82
C ASN A 962 7.83 -44.96 -33.48
N ASP A 963 6.54 -44.99 -33.09
CA ASP A 963 5.46 -45.18 -34.08
C ASP A 963 4.01 -44.94 -33.56
N THR A 964 3.20 -44.61 -34.55
CA THR A 964 1.85 -44.03 -34.61
C THR A 964 0.65 -44.96 -34.33
N THR A 965 -0.52 -44.32 -34.12
CA THR A 965 -1.90 -44.79 -34.46
C THR A 965 -2.66 -45.79 -33.56
N THR A 966 -3.53 -45.25 -32.71
CA THR A 966 -5.02 -45.31 -32.74
C THR A 966 -5.79 -46.55 -33.26
N ILE A 967 -7.03 -46.70 -32.75
CA ILE A 967 -8.24 -47.42 -33.26
C ILE A 967 -8.68 -48.67 -32.46
N ASN A 968 -9.59 -48.38 -31.51
CA ASN A 968 -10.93 -48.95 -31.27
C ASN A 968 -11.21 -50.48 -31.14
N GLU A 969 -12.34 -50.73 -30.47
CA GLU A 969 -13.35 -51.77 -30.81
C GLU A 969 -12.96 -53.26 -30.54
N ASP A 970 -13.77 -54.11 -29.90
CA ASP A 970 -15.19 -53.99 -29.48
C ASP A 970 -15.60 -55.22 -28.63
N ASN A 971 -16.79 -55.19 -28.00
CA ASN A 971 -17.53 -56.32 -27.38
C ASN A 971 -16.90 -56.96 -26.10
N ASP A 972 -17.63 -57.70 -25.24
CA ASP A 972 -19.04 -58.16 -25.31
C ASP A 972 -19.74 -58.18 -23.93
N THR A 973 -21.06 -58.32 -24.00
CA THR A 973 -22.08 -58.42 -22.94
C THR A 973 -21.91 -59.53 -21.89
N THR A 974 -22.28 -59.24 -20.63
CA THR A 974 -23.28 -59.97 -19.78
C THR A 974 -23.29 -59.34 -18.37
N VAL A 975 -24.37 -58.77 -17.80
CA VAL A 975 -25.77 -59.21 -17.58
C VAL A 975 -25.96 -60.11 -16.33
N VAL A 976 -26.31 -59.45 -15.22
CA VAL A 976 -27.22 -59.87 -14.13
C VAL A 976 -26.79 -60.99 -13.17
N ASN A 977 -26.68 -60.65 -11.87
CA ASN A 977 -27.67 -61.05 -10.84
C ASN A 977 -27.62 -60.11 -9.63
N GLU A 978 -28.74 -60.06 -8.89
CA GLU A 978 -29.03 -59.09 -7.82
C GLU A 978 -28.89 -59.70 -6.40
N ASP A 979 -28.78 -58.80 -5.41
CA ASP A 979 -29.38 -58.88 -4.06
C ASP A 979 -29.01 -59.93 -2.99
N ASN A 980 -28.55 -59.37 -1.85
CA ASN A 980 -29.09 -59.54 -0.48
C ASN A 980 -29.39 -60.94 0.12
N ASP A 981 -28.79 -61.23 1.28
CA ASP A 981 -29.47 -61.13 2.60
C ASP A 981 -28.45 -61.22 3.78
N THR A 982 -28.92 -61.37 5.02
CA THR A 982 -28.30 -60.78 6.24
C THR A 982 -27.97 -61.76 7.39
N THR A 983 -27.19 -61.26 8.36
CA THR A 983 -26.99 -61.73 9.76
C THR A 983 -26.19 -63.03 10.06
N ASN A 984 -25.18 -62.95 10.96
CA ASN A 984 -25.35 -63.35 12.39
C ASN A 984 -24.11 -63.20 13.31
N VAL A 985 -24.39 -63.23 14.62
CA VAL A 985 -23.52 -63.02 15.80
C VAL A 985 -22.87 -64.34 16.31
N VAL A 986 -21.73 -64.30 17.04
CA VAL A 986 -21.44 -65.07 18.30
C VAL A 986 -20.06 -64.67 18.91
N ASN A 987 -19.83 -64.97 20.20
CA ASN A 987 -18.84 -64.36 21.11
C ASN A 987 -18.13 -65.40 22.05
N THR A 988 -16.88 -65.14 22.46
CA THR A 988 -16.06 -65.79 23.52
C THR A 988 -14.89 -64.85 23.91
N ASP A 989 -14.31 -64.77 25.12
CA ASP A 989 -14.44 -65.59 26.35
C ASP A 989 -14.23 -64.74 27.66
N ASN A 990 -13.97 -65.36 28.83
CA ASN A 990 -14.31 -64.79 30.16
C ASN A 990 -13.16 -64.76 31.23
N SER A 991 -13.47 -64.26 32.46
CA SER A 991 -12.72 -64.19 33.75
C SER A 991 -12.04 -62.83 34.11
N GLN A 992 -11.93 -62.37 35.38
CA GLN A 992 -12.23 -62.99 36.70
C GLN A 992 -12.44 -61.93 37.85
N ASP A 993 -13.34 -62.21 38.84
CA ASP A 993 -13.39 -61.75 40.27
C ASP A 993 -13.33 -60.23 40.67
N ASN A 994 -13.93 -59.69 41.75
CA ASN A 994 -14.92 -60.14 42.78
C ASN A 994 -15.50 -58.94 43.62
N ASP A 995 -16.77 -59.01 44.08
CA ASP A 995 -17.39 -58.28 45.24
C ASP A 995 -17.38 -56.70 45.27
N ARG A 996 -18.33 -55.91 45.85
CA ARG A 996 -19.52 -56.19 46.71
C ARG A 996 -20.54 -55.00 46.81
N PHE A 997 -21.85 -55.29 46.63
CA PHE A 997 -23.05 -54.83 47.38
C PHE A 997 -23.60 -53.36 47.50
N THR A 998 -24.85 -53.20 47.01
CA THR A 998 -26.07 -52.51 47.58
C THR A 998 -26.27 -50.99 47.68
N THR A 999 -27.13 -50.48 46.77
CA THR A 999 -28.43 -49.77 47.00
C THR A 999 -28.75 -49.01 48.30
N ASN A 1000 -29.26 -47.76 48.18
CA ASN A 1000 -30.60 -47.39 48.71
C ASN A 1000 -31.14 -46.02 48.21
N GLU A 1001 -32.41 -45.71 48.51
CA GLU A 1001 -33.08 -44.43 48.20
C GLU A 1001 -33.05 -43.39 49.36
N LYS A 1002 -33.49 -42.16 49.04
CA LYS A 1002 -34.40 -41.28 49.84
C LYS A 1002 -33.87 -40.43 51.03
N THR A 1003 -34.17 -39.11 50.95
CA THR A 1003 -34.97 -38.32 51.93
C THR A 1003 -34.30 -37.48 53.06
N VAL A 1004 -34.32 -36.13 52.86
CA VAL A 1004 -34.86 -35.05 53.76
C VAL A 1004 -33.96 -34.20 54.71
N ASN A 1005 -33.93 -32.88 54.38
CA ASN A 1005 -34.15 -31.66 55.20
C ASN A 1005 -33.09 -30.95 56.10
N ASN A 1006 -32.90 -29.66 55.75
CA ASN A 1006 -33.12 -28.42 56.53
C ASN A 1006 -32.12 -27.89 57.58
N LEU A 1007 -31.67 -26.65 57.31
CA LEU A 1007 -31.93 -25.40 58.05
C LEU A 1007 -32.06 -24.28 56.97
N PHE A 1008 -33.01 -23.34 56.88
CA PHE A 1008 -33.66 -22.40 57.83
C PHE A 1008 -32.66 -21.45 58.53
N ASP A 1009 -32.78 -20.12 58.52
CA ASP A 1009 -33.85 -19.16 58.12
C ASP A 1009 -33.22 -18.00 57.29
N SER A 1010 -33.90 -17.01 56.68
CA SER A 1010 -35.20 -16.37 57.01
C SER A 1010 -35.97 -15.86 55.76
N PHE A 1011 -37.20 -15.36 55.96
CA PHE A 1011 -38.20 -15.08 54.90
C PHE A 1011 -38.88 -13.70 55.02
N SER A 1012 -39.66 -13.32 54.00
CA SER A 1012 -40.71 -12.26 53.97
C SER A 1012 -40.20 -10.81 53.78
N LEU A 1013 -40.97 -9.87 53.20
CA LEU A 1013 -42.44 -9.70 53.18
C LEU A 1013 -43.08 -9.46 51.80
N PHE A 1014 -44.42 -9.59 51.75
CA PHE A 1014 -45.27 -9.57 50.54
C PHE A 1014 -45.78 -8.18 50.14
N GLY A 1015 -46.01 -7.99 48.83
CA GLY A 1015 -46.99 -7.07 48.23
C GLY A 1015 -47.85 -7.84 47.21
N ASN A 1016 -49.14 -7.50 47.03
CA ASN A 1016 -50.08 -8.37 46.29
C ASN A 1016 -51.25 -7.60 45.63
N GLY A 1017 -51.66 -8.03 44.43
CA GLY A 1017 -52.85 -7.57 43.68
C GLY A 1017 -52.54 -7.16 42.22
N GLY A 1018 -53.43 -7.30 41.22
CA GLY A 1018 -54.73 -7.98 41.19
C GLY A 1018 -55.91 -7.13 40.65
N PHE A 1019 -56.44 -7.49 39.47
CA PHE A 1019 -57.52 -6.83 38.69
C PHE A 1019 -57.17 -5.42 38.13
N GLY A 1020 -57.70 -4.95 36.99
CA GLY A 1020 -58.45 -5.63 35.92
C GLY A 1020 -59.51 -4.77 35.17
N PHE A 1021 -59.67 -5.01 33.85
CA PHE A 1021 -60.79 -4.61 32.95
C PHE A 1021 -61.02 -3.12 32.53
N PHE A 1022 -61.59 -2.95 31.32
CA PHE A 1022 -62.07 -1.71 30.64
C PHE A 1022 -60.94 -0.70 30.25
N ASN A 1023 -60.98 0.11 29.17
CA ASN A 1023 -61.86 0.32 27.99
C ASN A 1023 -61.11 1.17 26.92
N ASN A 1024 -61.60 1.56 25.72
CA ASN A 1024 -62.33 0.92 24.60
C ASN A 1024 -62.85 2.02 23.63
N SER A 1025 -62.88 1.78 22.31
CA SER A 1025 -63.46 2.64 21.22
C SER A 1025 -62.79 4.02 21.02
N PHE A 1026 -62.72 4.61 19.81
CA PHE A 1026 -63.53 4.52 18.58
C PHE A 1026 -62.69 4.05 17.35
N ASN A 1027 -63.14 3.43 16.24
CA ASN A 1027 -64.43 3.39 15.46
C ASN A 1027 -64.66 4.65 14.58
N GLN A 1028 -65.08 4.63 13.30
CA GLN A 1028 -65.69 3.57 12.48
C GLN A 1028 -65.70 3.89 10.95
N ASN A 1029 -65.62 2.84 10.12
CA ASN A 1029 -66.03 2.63 8.70
C ASN A 1029 -66.36 3.80 7.73
N ILE A 1030 -65.91 3.64 6.47
CA ILE A 1030 -66.77 3.61 5.25
C ILE A 1030 -66.44 2.32 4.45
N GLN A 1031 -67.32 1.86 3.55
CA GLN A 1031 -67.24 0.57 2.83
C GLN A 1031 -67.34 0.72 1.29
N GLY A 1032 -66.83 -0.30 0.57
CA GLY A 1032 -67.27 -0.74 -0.76
C GLY A 1032 -66.40 -0.31 -1.94
N ASP A 1033 -66.26 -1.09 -3.02
CA ASP A 1033 -66.74 -2.47 -3.30
C ASP A 1033 -65.84 -3.13 -4.37
N ASP A 1034 -65.88 -4.47 -4.42
CA ASP A 1034 -65.49 -5.39 -5.52
C ASP A 1034 -64.55 -4.91 -6.65
N ASN A 1035 -63.42 -5.62 -6.82
CA ASN A 1035 -63.35 -6.69 -7.84
C ASN A 1035 -62.17 -7.65 -7.65
N VAL A 1036 -62.29 -8.86 -8.20
CA VAL A 1036 -61.27 -9.93 -8.16
C VAL A 1036 -61.00 -10.43 -9.57
N GLN A 1037 -59.72 -10.51 -9.97
CA GLN A 1037 -59.23 -11.56 -10.87
C GLN A 1037 -57.83 -12.01 -10.45
N ASN A 1038 -57.56 -13.32 -10.63
CA ASN A 1038 -56.25 -13.92 -10.40
C ASN A 1038 -55.42 -13.89 -11.67
N MET A 1039 -54.10 -13.91 -11.53
CA MET A 1039 -53.38 -15.11 -11.96
C MET A 1039 -52.11 -15.34 -11.15
N ASN A 1040 -51.95 -16.55 -10.60
CA ASN A 1040 -50.65 -17.02 -10.16
C ASN A 1040 -49.82 -17.36 -11.39
N ASN A 1041 -48.50 -17.22 -11.30
CA ASN A 1041 -47.60 -18.22 -11.86
C ASN A 1041 -46.45 -18.47 -10.88
N LYS A 1042 -46.06 -19.73 -10.75
CA LYS A 1042 -44.79 -20.10 -10.13
C LYS A 1042 -43.76 -20.19 -11.23
N PHE A 1043 -42.57 -19.65 -11.02
CA PHE A 1043 -41.40 -20.14 -11.73
C PHE A 1043 -40.79 -21.33 -10.97
N ILE A 1044 -40.34 -22.30 -11.75
CA ILE A 1044 -39.56 -23.46 -11.30
C ILE A 1044 -38.44 -23.53 -12.33
N PHE A 1045 -37.23 -23.13 -11.95
CA PHE A 1045 -36.06 -23.38 -12.79
C PHE A 1045 -35.73 -24.87 -12.73
N GLY A 1046 -35.51 -25.45 -13.90
CA GLY A 1046 -35.23 -26.88 -14.07
C GLY A 1046 -33.94 -27.06 -14.83
N ASN A 1047 -32.85 -27.27 -14.10
CA ASN A 1047 -31.52 -27.48 -14.67
C ASN A 1047 -31.58 -28.62 -15.69
N THR A 1048 -31.21 -28.31 -16.94
CA THR A 1048 -31.13 -29.29 -18.03
C THR A 1048 -29.76 -29.14 -18.67
N PHE A 1049 -28.76 -29.79 -18.09
CA PHE A 1049 -27.46 -29.98 -18.75
C PHE A 1049 -27.66 -30.70 -20.08
N ILE A 1050 -27.05 -30.19 -21.14
CA ILE A 1050 -26.91 -30.88 -22.43
C ILE A 1050 -25.44 -30.78 -22.85
N PHE A 1051 -24.73 -31.90 -22.71
CA PHE A 1051 -23.54 -32.17 -23.52
C PHE A 1051 -23.99 -32.73 -24.87
N ASP A 1052 -23.35 -32.31 -25.96
CA ASP A 1052 -22.77 -33.22 -26.96
C ASP A 1052 -22.02 -32.46 -28.07
N LEU A 1053 -20.77 -32.90 -28.32
CA LEU A 1053 -19.98 -32.83 -29.57
C LEU A 1053 -19.61 -31.46 -30.16
#